data_AF-A0A7Y3L240-F1
#
_entry.id   AF-A0A7Y3L240-F1
#
_cell.length_a   1.000
_cell.length_b   1.000
_cell.length_c   1.000
_cell.angle_alpha   90.00
_cell.angle_beta   90.00
_cell.angle_gamma   90.00
#
_symmetry.space_group_name_H-M   'P 1'
#
loop_
_entity.id
_entity.type
_entity.pdbx_description
1 polymer ?
#
loop_
_entity_poly.entity_id
_entity_poly.type
_entity_poly.pdbx_seq_one_letter_code
_entity_poly.pdbx_strand_id
1 'polypeptide(L)'
;MRLLALALAASFCVPAPALAAELARVEPVPTGVVDAVAPQSLGAAALLTPGAAVPIAALDCAGCLAASAAPAALTAAPMTLGAPAAAAEPAETPSQASAAPATEAAVGETARQQAESARKLAVSAPAPAAGEKSFSALRRFFDGSHRQAVSEESPVRADAEAGAAAPLAAGSPSVRRDDFVPEAAQSSPTRTSALRARAVAVLSVVAAALPLTALDPSFLAAAGLTPATWLAAAGFAVGALGARRAAAAAQDVEALAPAARALAGPGVVFAGAAVGAAMAALALWSPAAAAVAATVAVFSAAREAGLLRAFERDRSAGKGSAPLLRITGAEGSRRVRIAPGQFGRLRLLTAALERGLGEKMLHAGLAAETQRLVYLRRDGDFVELVARGHAVRASAGAPLSRALREAAGDSTIARARVLSENPVTGEVEASLDDLFLGDVFGMRAQVESAYAGAYEMDENESSVVGAKAYPRNLELSTRQIYVRKPDQEPGGETRLPDDGRIALSLRVSFDALPQPGYRPRRADPRVGYFATTYEDWSDDRRARLETSLIQRWRLEKVDPNAAVSRVKNPIVYWIDPSVPPEYRAAVAAGVLGWNRAFEKAGLLGAVEVRMAPDDGSFDPDDARFNVIRWYLDKDASYAIGQVRVDPLTGEIFGATVAISALHVRSALGATFRDIGGDTERAAHVCAGGCGRASAAAGPAQMTADIVEARGGLNPEDSERFLQDYITDLTLHEVGHTLGLRHNFLAKTWKNEEELSQPGPVAASVMDYLPPNVAAPGHAQGPFWNPQIGPYDEWAIAYGYTDFGASAAAEEAGLRKLADRSGEPGLDYATDEDLVDIDPDTRPWHIGRDALAFARGRFETARELWSWLETRRPAAGEDHSSLYRQFVRAWRGDLEAARLTADVVAGMSYRRRAGPGEPPFSTIPGARKRAALALLDAQVFSDAPFSASAELKRRLDAGRGGTVDDQWPELSYVSYDDMILALRDDVLARLLDPATLQLVDDSARLASRAEKPLTARELLDAVARSVWKETAGPTRKRPRTISVPRRMLQEAYLNRMIALAYPRADEETPLISAQARGRLEALAGRLKAALKLSWDRDSREHLGQSLAKLSRAAQYYEP
;
A
#
# COMPACT_ATOMS: atom_id res chain seq x y z
N MET A 1 19.43 -36.10 -0.17
CA MET A 1 19.60 -34.63 -0.31
C MET A 1 20.81 -34.06 0.42
N ARG A 2 21.03 -34.26 1.74
CA ARG A 2 22.19 -33.67 2.46
C ARG A 2 23.58 -33.97 1.85
N LEU A 3 23.78 -35.11 1.21
CA LEU A 3 25.04 -35.44 0.51
C LEU A 3 25.24 -34.73 -0.84
N LEU A 4 24.18 -34.22 -1.48
CA LEU A 4 24.31 -33.46 -2.74
C LEU A 4 24.69 -31.99 -2.48
N ALA A 5 24.23 -31.44 -1.36
CA ALA A 5 24.62 -30.11 -0.89
C ALA A 5 26.12 -30.01 -0.55
N LEU A 6 26.72 -31.11 -0.06
CA LEU A 6 28.15 -31.21 0.23
C LEU A 6 29.05 -31.24 -1.03
N ALA A 7 28.51 -31.60 -2.20
CA ALA A 7 29.26 -31.60 -3.46
C ALA A 7 29.28 -30.21 -4.14
N LEU A 8 28.21 -29.41 -3.98
CA LEU A 8 28.10 -28.08 -4.60
C LEU A 8 28.77 -26.97 -3.79
N ALA A 9 28.93 -27.14 -2.48
CA ALA A 9 29.62 -26.17 -1.61
C ALA A 9 31.16 -26.14 -1.78
N ALA A 10 31.75 -27.05 -2.55
CA ALA A 10 33.20 -27.25 -2.64
C ALA A 10 33.88 -26.59 -3.86
N SER A 11 33.15 -25.84 -4.72
CA SER A 11 33.69 -25.40 -6.02
C SER A 11 33.94 -23.90 -6.20
N PHE A 12 33.51 -23.02 -5.28
CA PHE A 12 33.82 -21.58 -5.39
C PHE A 12 34.11 -20.91 -4.04
N CYS A 13 35.02 -19.94 -4.09
CA CYS A 13 35.52 -19.06 -3.01
C CYS A 13 36.53 -19.65 -2.01
N VAL A 14 37.82 -19.43 -2.30
CA VAL A 14 38.88 -19.23 -1.30
C VAL A 14 39.18 -17.73 -1.19
N PRO A 15 39.04 -17.11 -0.01
CA PRO A 15 39.59 -15.79 0.26
C PRO A 15 40.91 -15.88 1.07
N ALA A 16 41.96 -15.22 0.59
CA ALA A 16 43.11 -14.81 1.43
C ALA A 16 42.81 -13.41 2.00
N PRO A 17 43.17 -13.06 3.25
CA PRO A 17 44.59 -13.06 3.67
C PRO A 17 44.88 -13.37 5.16
N ALA A 18 45.81 -14.30 5.44
CA ALA A 18 46.44 -14.41 6.76
C ALA A 18 47.74 -15.25 6.75
N LEU A 19 48.83 -14.76 6.13
CA LEU A 19 50.17 -15.33 6.34
C LEU A 19 51.28 -14.29 6.15
N ALA A 20 51.44 -13.39 7.12
CA ALA A 20 52.48 -12.35 7.11
C ALA A 20 52.94 -12.00 8.54
N ALA A 21 53.35 -13.02 9.31
CA ALA A 21 53.84 -12.83 10.68
C ALA A 21 54.83 -13.91 11.13
N GLU A 22 55.78 -14.33 10.28
CA GLU A 22 57.01 -14.96 10.77
C GLU A 22 58.20 -14.74 9.81
N LEU A 23 59.42 -14.75 10.37
CA LEU A 23 60.71 -14.74 9.67
C LEU A 23 61.11 -13.46 8.91
N ALA A 24 61.30 -12.37 9.65
CA ALA A 24 62.41 -11.46 9.37
C ALA A 24 63.70 -12.02 10.01
N ARG A 25 64.63 -12.57 9.21
CA ARG A 25 66.05 -12.79 9.60
C ARG A 25 66.93 -13.29 8.43
N VAL A 26 68.11 -12.65 8.31
CA VAL A 26 69.31 -13.04 7.52
C VAL A 26 69.32 -12.65 6.02
N GLU A 27 70.52 -12.24 5.60
CA GLU A 27 70.93 -11.56 4.37
C GLU A 27 71.50 -12.56 3.30
N PRO A 28 72.08 -12.18 2.14
CA PRO A 28 71.76 -12.85 0.87
C PRO A 28 72.95 -13.57 0.18
N VAL A 29 72.83 -13.85 -1.15
CA VAL A 29 73.90 -14.16 -2.14
C VAL A 29 74.30 -15.67 -2.22
N PRO A 30 74.67 -16.30 -3.37
CA PRO A 30 74.42 -16.02 -4.82
C PRO A 30 74.02 -17.24 -5.73
N THR A 31 73.77 -16.95 -7.03
CA THR A 31 74.11 -17.74 -8.26
C THR A 31 73.54 -19.14 -8.56
N GLY A 32 73.28 -19.38 -9.86
CA GLY A 32 73.37 -20.69 -10.54
C GLY A 32 72.08 -21.13 -11.25
N VAL A 33 71.86 -20.95 -12.57
CA VAL A 33 72.51 -21.58 -13.75
C VAL A 33 71.85 -22.93 -14.16
N VAL A 34 71.02 -22.86 -15.23
CA VAL A 34 71.04 -23.76 -16.44
C VAL A 34 70.47 -25.20 -16.26
N ASP A 35 69.76 -25.87 -17.20
CA ASP A 35 69.56 -25.67 -18.65
C ASP A 35 68.21 -26.23 -19.22
N ALA A 36 67.92 -25.85 -20.49
CA ALA A 36 67.22 -26.59 -21.56
C ALA A 36 65.77 -27.15 -21.34
N VAL A 37 64.90 -27.36 -22.35
CA VAL A 37 65.06 -27.54 -23.81
C VAL A 37 63.94 -26.81 -24.57
N ALA A 38 64.26 -26.14 -25.68
CA ALA A 38 63.30 -25.77 -26.74
C ALA A 38 63.48 -26.69 -27.97
N PRO A 39 62.51 -26.74 -28.91
CA PRO A 39 62.81 -26.08 -30.18
C PRO A 39 61.62 -25.49 -30.97
N GLN A 40 61.89 -24.33 -31.63
CA GLN A 40 61.44 -23.94 -33.00
C GLN A 40 59.92 -23.65 -33.25
N SER A 41 59.45 -22.85 -34.24
CA SER A 41 59.96 -21.75 -35.11
C SER A 41 58.76 -21.24 -35.99
N LEU A 42 58.73 -20.17 -36.81
CA LEU A 42 59.65 -19.08 -37.18
C LEU A 42 58.86 -17.92 -37.90
N GLY A 43 59.17 -16.64 -37.60
CA GLY A 43 59.08 -15.51 -38.58
C GLY A 43 57.77 -14.70 -38.65
N ALA A 44 57.69 -13.36 -38.59
CA ALA A 44 58.66 -12.26 -38.84
C ALA A 44 59.14 -12.18 -40.31
N ALA A 45 59.55 -11.04 -40.92
CA ALA A 45 59.61 -9.61 -40.54
C ALA A 45 59.42 -8.76 -41.84
N ALA A 46 59.59 -7.43 -41.98
CA ALA A 46 60.02 -6.30 -41.13
C ALA A 46 59.25 -5.02 -41.60
N LEU A 47 59.45 -3.78 -41.12
CA LEU A 47 60.50 -2.76 -41.41
C LEU A 47 60.02 -1.44 -40.70
N LEU A 48 60.77 -0.37 -40.38
CA LEU A 48 62.20 -0.02 -40.43
C LEU A 48 62.51 1.08 -39.36
N THR A 49 63.59 1.85 -39.50
CA THR A 49 64.13 2.91 -38.61
C THR A 49 64.67 4.10 -39.48
N PRO A 50 65.49 5.11 -39.04
CA PRO A 50 65.94 5.55 -37.70
C PRO A 50 65.96 7.11 -37.44
N GLY A 51 66.39 7.55 -36.23
CA GLY A 51 66.82 8.94 -35.94
C GLY A 51 66.87 9.28 -34.43
N ALA A 52 67.92 9.96 -33.92
CA ALA A 52 68.24 10.01 -32.47
C ALA A 52 68.62 11.40 -31.90
N ALA A 53 68.45 11.60 -30.57
CA ALA A 53 69.35 12.36 -29.66
C ALA A 53 68.87 12.33 -28.17
N VAL A 54 69.81 12.34 -27.21
CA VAL A 54 69.60 12.16 -25.73
C VAL A 54 70.65 12.98 -24.93
N PRO A 55 70.25 13.85 -23.97
CA PRO A 55 70.43 13.61 -22.51
C PRO A 55 69.16 14.02 -21.68
N ILE A 56 69.12 14.16 -20.33
CA ILE A 56 69.50 13.37 -19.12
C ILE A 56 69.50 14.32 -17.88
N ALA A 57 69.20 13.76 -16.68
CA ALA A 57 69.44 14.25 -15.29
C ALA A 57 68.26 14.94 -14.56
N ALA A 58 68.00 14.69 -13.26
CA ALA A 58 68.49 13.63 -12.34
C ALA A 58 67.70 13.60 -11.01
N LEU A 59 67.50 12.39 -10.43
CA LEU A 59 67.48 11.96 -8.99
C LEU A 59 66.85 12.92 -7.92
N ASP A 60 66.06 12.54 -6.89
CA ASP A 60 66.00 11.28 -6.12
C ASP A 60 65.01 11.33 -4.93
N CYS A 61 64.64 10.13 -4.46
CA CYS A 61 64.40 9.66 -3.08
C CYS A 61 63.61 10.44 -1.98
N ALA A 62 62.44 9.88 -1.68
CA ALA A 62 62.09 9.18 -0.43
C ALA A 62 62.14 9.87 0.97
N GLY A 63 60.99 9.81 1.67
CA GLY A 63 60.92 8.95 2.87
C GLY A 63 60.46 9.55 4.21
N CYS A 64 59.51 8.81 4.84
CA CYS A 64 59.27 8.71 6.29
C CYS A 64 58.56 9.84 7.09
N LEU A 65 57.29 9.58 7.40
CA LEU A 65 56.79 9.27 8.77
C LEU A 65 57.47 9.96 9.98
N ALA A 66 56.72 10.74 10.78
CA ALA A 66 56.03 10.21 11.97
C ALA A 66 55.48 11.28 12.95
N ALA A 67 54.23 11.06 13.38
CA ALA A 67 53.73 11.16 14.77
C ALA A 67 53.91 12.42 15.68
N SER A 68 52.74 12.95 16.07
CA SER A 68 52.29 13.16 17.47
C SER A 68 52.44 14.53 18.19
N ALA A 69 51.49 14.71 19.12
CA ALA A 69 51.49 15.57 20.31
C ALA A 69 51.28 17.10 20.17
N ALA A 70 50.13 17.55 20.69
CA ALA A 70 49.93 18.87 21.32
C ALA A 70 50.50 18.85 22.77
N PRO A 71 50.41 19.90 23.64
CA PRO A 71 49.67 21.17 23.51
C PRO A 71 50.35 22.46 24.10
N ALA A 72 49.56 23.54 24.18
CA ALA A 72 49.53 24.60 25.24
C ALA A 72 50.10 26.03 24.99
N ALA A 73 49.15 26.98 24.88
CA ALA A 73 48.93 28.20 25.70
C ALA A 73 49.88 29.44 25.71
N LEU A 74 49.25 30.58 26.05
CA LEU A 74 49.71 31.94 26.49
C LEU A 74 49.47 33.07 25.44
N THR A 75 48.38 33.86 25.50
CA THR A 75 48.06 35.04 26.36
C THR A 75 48.91 36.30 26.16
N ALA A 76 48.29 37.42 25.74
CA ALA A 76 48.24 38.73 26.45
C ALA A 76 47.64 39.87 25.58
N ALA A 77 47.00 40.85 26.22
CA ALA A 77 46.48 42.12 25.67
C ALA A 77 47.44 43.30 26.08
N PRO A 78 47.11 44.64 26.13
CA PRO A 78 45.82 45.36 26.03
C PRO A 78 45.83 46.77 25.34
N MET A 79 44.67 47.48 25.39
CA MET A 79 44.44 48.94 25.67
C MET A 79 43.46 49.73 24.75
N THR A 80 42.27 50.00 25.31
CA THR A 80 41.38 51.21 25.32
C THR A 80 41.73 52.48 24.50
N LEU A 81 40.80 53.36 24.06
CA LEU A 81 39.76 54.12 24.82
C LEU A 81 38.83 54.96 23.87
N GLY A 82 37.54 55.24 24.21
CA GLY A 82 36.74 56.36 23.62
C GLY A 82 35.25 56.11 23.28
N ALA A 83 34.33 57.02 23.66
CA ALA A 83 32.85 57.00 23.45
C ALA A 83 32.30 58.47 23.40
N PRO A 84 30.98 58.82 23.33
CA PRO A 84 29.73 58.01 23.30
C PRO A 84 28.57 58.54 22.36
N ALA A 85 27.32 58.06 22.61
CA ALA A 85 25.97 58.53 22.20
C ALA A 85 25.34 57.88 20.94
N ALA A 86 24.06 57.44 20.92
CA ALA A 86 23.03 57.29 21.97
C ALA A 86 21.93 56.24 21.59
N ALA A 87 21.22 55.73 22.61
CA ALA A 87 19.93 55.00 22.70
C ALA A 87 19.18 54.46 21.42
N ALA A 88 18.45 53.34 21.45
CA ALA A 88 17.80 52.68 22.60
C ALA A 88 17.60 51.15 22.45
N GLU A 89 17.50 50.49 23.60
CA GLU A 89 17.13 49.08 23.89
C GLU A 89 16.52 49.09 25.34
N PRO A 90 16.14 47.99 26.04
CA PRO A 90 16.37 46.55 25.75
C PRO A 90 15.15 45.61 25.98
N ALA A 91 15.39 44.32 25.75
CA ALA A 91 14.72 43.22 26.44
C ALA A 91 15.69 42.53 27.44
N GLU A 92 15.14 42.11 28.59
CA GLU A 92 15.56 41.02 29.50
C GLU A 92 17.04 40.73 29.92
N THR A 93 17.31 41.01 31.21
CA THR A 93 18.10 40.16 32.17
C THR A 93 19.62 39.97 31.91
N PRO A 94 20.42 39.22 32.73
CA PRO A 94 20.25 38.64 34.09
C PRO A 94 21.43 38.97 35.06
N SER A 95 21.49 38.36 36.28
CA SER A 95 22.70 37.67 36.86
C SER A 95 22.73 37.52 38.41
N GLN A 96 23.03 36.29 38.90
CA GLN A 96 23.74 35.89 40.16
C GLN A 96 23.15 36.24 41.56
N ALA A 97 23.24 35.43 42.64
CA ALA A 97 23.93 34.17 42.96
C ALA A 97 23.49 33.62 44.36
N SER A 98 23.80 32.34 44.60
CA SER A 98 24.18 31.71 45.89
C SER A 98 23.13 31.13 46.89
N ALA A 99 23.51 29.96 47.43
CA ALA A 99 23.06 29.28 48.66
C ALA A 99 21.68 28.57 48.72
N ALA A 100 21.72 27.32 49.19
CA ALA A 100 20.61 26.48 49.69
C ALA A 100 20.99 26.01 51.12
N PRO A 101 20.14 25.27 51.88
CA PRO A 101 18.76 24.79 51.61
C PRO A 101 17.75 25.03 52.77
N ALA A 102 16.43 24.86 52.53
CA ALA A 102 15.48 24.23 53.47
C ALA A 102 14.00 24.14 52.97
N THR A 103 13.38 22.98 53.26
CA THR A 103 11.94 22.70 53.51
C THR A 103 10.85 22.94 52.45
N GLU A 104 10.37 21.84 51.87
CA GLU A 104 9.00 21.67 51.33
C GLU A 104 7.98 21.47 52.47
N ALA A 105 6.91 22.29 52.55
CA ALA A 105 5.68 22.00 53.33
C ALA A 105 4.55 23.04 53.12
N ALA A 106 4.11 23.33 51.88
CA ALA A 106 3.08 24.38 51.68
C ALA A 106 2.12 24.24 50.46
N VAL A 107 2.17 23.18 49.65
CA VAL A 107 1.40 23.08 48.38
C VAL A 107 0.32 21.97 48.38
N GLY A 108 0.20 21.20 49.47
CA GLY A 108 -0.72 20.06 49.55
C GLY A 108 -2.19 20.37 49.88
N GLU A 109 -2.49 21.53 50.47
CA GLU A 109 -3.82 21.84 51.03
C GLU A 109 -4.82 22.32 49.96
N THR A 110 -4.38 23.21 49.07
CA THR A 110 -5.26 23.97 48.16
C THR A 110 -5.86 23.11 47.04
N ALA A 111 -5.10 22.14 46.52
CA ALA A 111 -5.60 21.21 45.49
C ALA A 111 -6.69 20.27 46.02
N ARG A 112 -6.67 19.97 47.33
CA ARG A 112 -7.62 19.03 47.95
C ARG A 112 -9.02 19.64 48.11
N GLN A 113 -9.10 20.93 48.44
CA GLN A 113 -10.38 21.66 48.58
C GLN A 113 -11.09 21.91 47.24
N GLN A 114 -10.35 22.06 46.14
CA GLN A 114 -10.95 22.17 44.80
C GLN A 114 -11.54 20.84 44.31
N ALA A 115 -10.85 19.71 44.53
CA ALA A 115 -11.35 18.38 44.20
C ALA A 115 -12.62 17.99 44.97
N GLU A 116 -12.76 18.43 46.23
CA GLU A 116 -13.91 18.09 47.07
C GLU A 116 -15.16 18.94 46.73
N SER A 117 -14.96 20.12 46.16
CA SER A 117 -16.02 21.01 45.67
C SER A 117 -16.64 20.50 44.36
N ALA A 118 -15.82 19.99 43.42
CA ALA A 118 -16.28 19.35 42.19
C ALA A 118 -17.14 18.09 42.45
N ARG A 119 -16.82 17.32 43.50
CA ARG A 119 -17.56 16.11 43.89
C ARG A 119 -18.99 16.37 44.38
N LYS A 120 -19.34 17.59 44.80
CA LYS A 120 -20.68 17.92 45.32
C LYS A 120 -21.68 18.41 44.27
N LEU A 121 -21.26 18.67 43.04
CA LEU A 121 -22.14 19.12 41.94
C LEU A 121 -22.64 17.98 41.04
N ALA A 122 -22.18 16.74 41.24
CA ALA A 122 -22.49 15.59 40.38
C ALA A 122 -23.70 14.73 40.84
N VAL A 123 -24.58 15.25 41.71
CA VAL A 123 -25.68 14.48 42.33
C VAL A 123 -27.04 15.19 42.23
N SER A 124 -27.51 15.49 41.01
CA SER A 124 -28.95 15.63 40.69
C SER A 124 -29.24 15.85 39.19
N ALA A 125 -29.57 14.80 38.44
CA ALA A 125 -30.36 14.85 37.20
C ALA A 125 -30.89 13.43 36.84
N PRO A 126 -32.09 13.30 36.23
CA PRO A 126 -32.77 12.00 36.09
C PRO A 126 -32.35 11.19 34.86
N ALA A 127 -32.56 9.87 34.93
CA ALA A 127 -32.25 8.93 33.86
C ALA A 127 -33.22 9.04 32.65
N PRO A 128 -32.73 8.97 31.39
CA PRO A 128 -33.59 8.87 30.21
C PRO A 128 -33.76 7.41 29.74
N ALA A 129 -34.99 6.90 29.82
CA ALA A 129 -35.39 5.65 29.15
C ALA A 129 -35.54 5.88 27.64
N ALA A 130 -34.41 5.89 26.90
CA ALA A 130 -34.39 6.07 25.44
C ALA A 130 -33.31 5.26 24.69
N GLY A 131 -32.49 4.46 25.38
CA GLY A 131 -31.30 3.84 24.81
C GLY A 131 -31.51 2.70 23.80
N GLU A 132 -32.61 1.94 23.89
CA GLU A 132 -32.76 0.68 23.14
C GLU A 132 -32.88 0.87 21.61
N LYS A 133 -33.45 1.99 21.14
CA LYS A 133 -33.60 2.21 19.69
C LYS A 133 -32.27 2.57 19.02
N SER A 134 -31.45 3.42 19.65
CA SER A 134 -30.11 3.77 19.15
C SER A 134 -29.14 2.59 19.20
N PHE A 135 -29.23 1.75 20.23
CA PHE A 135 -28.44 0.51 20.35
C PHE A 135 -28.66 -0.44 19.15
N SER A 136 -29.89 -0.52 18.63
CA SER A 136 -30.22 -1.36 17.47
C SER A 136 -29.59 -0.89 16.14
N ALA A 137 -29.27 0.40 16.01
CA ALA A 137 -28.67 0.97 14.80
C ALA A 137 -27.16 0.71 14.74
N LEU A 138 -26.44 1.01 15.83
CA LEU A 138 -25.02 0.66 15.98
C LEU A 138 -24.78 -0.85 15.86
N ARG A 139 -25.68 -1.66 16.42
CA ARG A 139 -25.58 -3.12 16.24
C ARG A 139 -25.73 -3.53 14.77
N ARG A 140 -26.64 -2.96 13.98
CA ARG A 140 -26.73 -3.26 12.53
C ARG A 140 -25.54 -2.76 11.71
N PHE A 141 -24.83 -1.73 12.18
CA PHE A 141 -23.63 -1.20 11.54
C PHE A 141 -22.46 -2.21 11.62
N PHE A 142 -22.31 -2.90 12.76
CA PHE A 142 -21.29 -3.95 12.92
C PHE A 142 -21.81 -5.38 12.62
N ASP A 143 -23.09 -5.68 12.84
CA ASP A 143 -23.80 -6.93 12.49
C ASP A 143 -24.39 -6.81 11.07
N GLY A 144 -23.55 -7.06 10.05
CA GLY A 144 -23.97 -7.10 8.65
C GLY A 144 -25.10 -8.10 8.40
N SER A 145 -26.35 -7.60 8.42
CA SER A 145 -27.56 -8.41 8.36
C SER A 145 -28.54 -7.83 7.33
N HIS A 146 -28.38 -8.26 6.08
CA HIS A 146 -29.37 -8.02 5.04
C HIS A 146 -30.70 -8.67 5.43
N ARG A 147 -31.79 -7.90 5.43
CA ARG A 147 -33.14 -8.44 5.23
C ARG A 147 -33.74 -7.82 3.98
N GLN A 148 -34.09 -8.68 3.02
CA GLN A 148 -35.01 -8.31 1.96
C GLN A 148 -36.35 -7.88 2.59
N ALA A 149 -36.93 -6.81 2.07
CA ALA A 149 -38.30 -6.43 2.41
C ALA A 149 -39.27 -7.42 1.75
N VAL A 150 -40.09 -8.09 2.55
CA VAL A 150 -41.32 -8.75 2.10
C VAL A 150 -42.48 -7.98 2.71
N SER A 151 -43.47 -7.67 1.87
CA SER A 151 -44.61 -6.80 2.20
C SER A 151 -45.58 -7.43 3.20
N GLU A 152 -46.29 -6.56 3.91
CA GLU A 152 -47.30 -6.90 4.92
C GLU A 152 -48.51 -7.65 4.33
N GLU A 153 -49.05 -8.63 5.07
CA GLU A 153 -50.49 -8.90 5.11
C GLU A 153 -50.91 -9.50 6.47
N SER A 154 -52.22 -9.48 6.75
CA SER A 154 -52.84 -9.39 8.09
C SER A 154 -52.83 -10.64 9.02
N PRO A 155 -53.21 -10.49 10.32
CA PRO A 155 -52.84 -11.44 11.40
C PRO A 155 -53.96 -12.38 11.90
N VAL A 156 -53.58 -13.51 12.51
CA VAL A 156 -54.45 -14.35 13.39
C VAL A 156 -53.68 -14.82 14.64
N ARG A 157 -54.43 -15.04 15.74
CA ARG A 157 -54.01 -15.33 17.13
C ARG A 157 -53.49 -16.76 17.38
N ALA A 158 -52.91 -16.93 18.59
CA ALA A 158 -52.88 -18.14 19.43
C ALA A 158 -52.01 -19.32 18.92
N ASP A 159 -51.48 -20.22 19.75
CA ASP A 159 -51.24 -20.21 21.21
C ASP A 159 -50.08 -21.18 21.53
N ALA A 160 -49.41 -20.91 22.66
CA ALA A 160 -48.89 -21.83 23.69
C ALA A 160 -48.16 -23.16 23.37
N GLU A 161 -47.09 -23.38 24.15
CA GLU A 161 -46.53 -24.67 24.62
C GLU A 161 -45.95 -25.66 23.57
N ALA A 162 -45.06 -26.62 23.87
CA ALA A 162 -44.02 -26.86 24.88
C ALA A 162 -43.58 -28.34 24.68
N GLY A 163 -42.35 -28.70 25.05
CA GLY A 163 -41.87 -30.10 25.07
C GLY A 163 -41.29 -30.57 23.71
N ALA A 164 -40.03 -30.97 23.53
CA ALA A 164 -39.02 -31.72 24.31
C ALA A 164 -38.80 -33.15 23.76
N ALA A 165 -37.52 -33.59 23.81
CA ALA A 165 -37.02 -34.96 23.64
C ALA A 165 -37.08 -35.64 22.23
N ALA A 166 -35.99 -35.49 21.46
CA ALA A 166 -34.93 -36.51 21.23
C ALA A 166 -35.23 -38.02 21.48
N PRO A 167 -34.41 -38.98 20.93
CA PRO A 167 -33.54 -38.97 19.72
C PRO A 167 -33.64 -40.31 18.91
N LEU A 168 -32.56 -40.70 18.22
CA LEU A 168 -32.26 -41.98 17.52
C LEU A 168 -32.79 -42.12 16.07
N ALA A 169 -32.17 -42.88 15.17
CA ALA A 169 -30.76 -43.25 14.95
C ALA A 169 -30.62 -43.95 13.56
N ALA A 170 -29.46 -43.82 12.92
CA ALA A 170 -28.85 -44.71 11.91
C ALA A 170 -29.73 -45.39 10.82
N GLY A 171 -29.46 -45.10 9.54
CA GLY A 171 -30.14 -45.78 8.42
C GLY A 171 -29.65 -45.46 7.00
N SER A 172 -28.36 -45.66 6.71
CA SER A 172 -27.88 -45.89 5.32
C SER A 172 -28.42 -47.25 4.79
N PRO A 173 -28.38 -47.62 3.48
CA PRO A 173 -27.53 -47.03 2.42
C PRO A 173 -28.07 -47.01 0.94
N SER A 174 -27.39 -46.22 0.10
CA SER A 174 -26.91 -46.57 -1.26
C SER A 174 -27.86 -46.80 -2.48
N VAL A 175 -27.19 -46.68 -3.66
CA VAL A 175 -27.52 -47.20 -5.01
C VAL A 175 -28.22 -46.26 -6.01
N ARG A 176 -27.40 -45.43 -6.66
CA ARG A 176 -27.04 -45.51 -8.10
C ARG A 176 -28.15 -45.68 -9.18
N ARG A 177 -28.16 -44.65 -10.04
CA ARG A 177 -27.88 -44.66 -11.51
C ARG A 177 -29.00 -44.90 -12.54
N ASP A 178 -28.75 -44.24 -13.68
CA ASP A 178 -29.21 -44.50 -15.06
C ASP A 178 -30.74 -44.27 -15.31
N ASP A 179 -31.23 -43.63 -16.37
CA ASP A 179 -30.66 -43.43 -17.70
C ASP A 179 -31.57 -42.57 -18.66
N PHE A 180 -31.07 -42.27 -19.88
CA PHE A 180 -31.78 -41.97 -21.16
C PHE A 180 -32.36 -40.59 -21.60
N VAL A 181 -32.33 -40.44 -22.95
CA VAL A 181 -32.47 -39.26 -23.87
C VAL A 181 -32.67 -39.86 -25.32
N PRO A 182 -33.21 -39.23 -26.42
CA PRO A 182 -33.79 -37.89 -26.70
C PRO A 182 -35.17 -37.87 -27.46
N GLU A 183 -35.54 -36.69 -27.99
CA GLU A 183 -36.02 -36.41 -29.38
C GLU A 183 -37.49 -36.07 -29.75
N ALA A 184 -37.62 -35.40 -30.90
CA ALA A 184 -38.57 -34.34 -31.31
C ALA A 184 -39.91 -34.75 -32.00
N ALA A 185 -40.88 -33.80 -32.11
CA ALA A 185 -41.38 -33.23 -33.41
C ALA A 185 -42.83 -32.59 -33.42
N GLN A 186 -42.92 -31.37 -33.97
CA GLN A 186 -43.96 -30.75 -34.84
C GLN A 186 -45.50 -30.73 -34.53
N SER A 187 -46.13 -29.53 -34.62
CA SER A 187 -47.31 -29.20 -35.49
C SER A 187 -48.03 -27.86 -35.13
N SER A 188 -49.01 -27.43 -35.96
CA SER A 188 -49.80 -26.17 -35.87
C SER A 188 -51.00 -26.22 -36.87
N PRO A 189 -51.89 -25.21 -37.11
CA PRO A 189 -52.06 -23.86 -36.52
C PRO A 189 -53.55 -23.40 -36.28
N THR A 190 -53.78 -22.08 -36.10
CA THR A 190 -55.01 -21.25 -36.37
C THR A 190 -56.00 -20.87 -35.25
N ARG A 191 -56.16 -19.54 -35.03
CA ARG A 191 -57.42 -18.74 -34.97
C ARG A 191 -57.23 -17.38 -34.24
N THR A 192 -57.05 -16.26 -34.96
CA THR A 192 -57.19 -14.88 -34.39
C THR A 192 -57.33 -13.75 -35.43
N SER A 193 -58.13 -13.94 -36.48
CA SER A 193 -58.28 -12.95 -37.58
C SER A 193 -59.63 -12.21 -37.64
N ALA A 194 -60.57 -12.46 -36.71
CA ALA A 194 -61.94 -11.90 -36.77
C ALA A 194 -62.26 -10.74 -35.81
N LEU A 195 -61.34 -10.37 -34.90
CA LEU A 195 -61.60 -9.36 -33.86
C LEU A 195 -60.92 -7.99 -34.06
N ARG A 196 -59.92 -7.88 -34.95
CA ARG A 196 -59.26 -6.59 -35.24
C ARG A 196 -60.06 -5.67 -36.18
N ALA A 197 -61.00 -6.20 -36.94
CA ALA A 197 -61.77 -5.44 -37.95
C ALA A 197 -62.89 -4.54 -37.39
N ARG A 198 -63.21 -4.60 -36.09
CA ARG A 198 -64.26 -3.76 -35.45
C ARG A 198 -63.75 -2.68 -34.50
N ALA A 199 -62.47 -2.69 -34.12
CA ALA A 199 -61.87 -1.65 -33.28
C ALA A 199 -61.47 -0.38 -34.07
N VAL A 200 -61.07 -0.54 -35.34
CA VAL A 200 -60.54 0.55 -36.18
C VAL A 200 -61.62 1.58 -36.55
N ALA A 201 -62.89 1.16 -36.68
CA ALA A 201 -63.98 2.05 -37.10
C ALA A 201 -64.50 3.02 -36.01
N VAL A 202 -64.19 2.78 -34.73
CA VAL A 202 -64.66 3.61 -33.61
C VAL A 202 -63.63 4.69 -33.23
N LEU A 203 -62.33 4.42 -33.42
CA LEU A 203 -61.25 5.36 -33.10
C LEU A 203 -61.13 6.52 -34.10
N SER A 204 -61.63 6.37 -35.34
CA SER A 204 -61.58 7.42 -36.37
C SER A 204 -62.48 8.64 -36.09
N VAL A 205 -63.42 8.56 -35.12
CA VAL A 205 -64.38 9.63 -34.83
C VAL A 205 -63.98 10.49 -33.62
N VAL A 206 -63.10 9.99 -32.73
CA VAL A 206 -62.75 10.66 -31.46
C VAL A 206 -61.51 11.57 -31.59
N ALA A 207 -60.65 11.35 -32.58
CA ALA A 207 -59.38 12.07 -32.75
C ALA A 207 -59.49 13.51 -33.31
N ALA A 208 -60.69 14.03 -33.57
CA ALA A 208 -60.91 15.29 -34.27
C ALA A 208 -61.19 16.52 -33.36
N ALA A 209 -61.09 16.39 -32.03
CA ALA A 209 -61.67 17.37 -31.10
C ALA A 209 -60.85 17.74 -29.84
N LEU A 210 -59.56 17.36 -29.72
CA LEU A 210 -58.75 17.67 -28.51
C LEU A 210 -57.32 18.15 -28.84
N PRO A 211 -56.76 19.10 -28.04
CA PRO A 211 -55.42 19.64 -28.25
C PRO A 211 -54.29 18.69 -27.80
N LEU A 212 -53.16 18.74 -28.52
CA LEU A 212 -52.07 17.75 -28.55
C LEU A 212 -51.07 17.76 -27.37
N THR A 213 -51.44 18.27 -26.19
CA THR A 213 -50.50 18.43 -25.05
C THR A 213 -50.73 17.46 -23.89
N ALA A 214 -51.50 16.38 -24.07
CA ALA A 214 -51.80 15.42 -23.01
C ALA A 214 -52.12 13.99 -23.52
N LEU A 215 -51.10 13.27 -24.02
CA LEU A 215 -51.16 11.81 -24.20
C LEU A 215 -49.82 11.14 -23.87
N ASP A 216 -49.89 10.00 -23.17
CA ASP A 216 -48.76 9.27 -22.60
C ASP A 216 -48.10 8.30 -23.63
N PRO A 217 -46.76 8.30 -23.78
CA PRO A 217 -46.05 7.40 -24.71
C PRO A 217 -46.29 5.90 -24.49
N SER A 218 -46.60 5.49 -23.25
CA SER A 218 -46.79 4.07 -22.89
C SER A 218 -48.01 3.42 -23.57
N PHE A 219 -49.00 4.20 -24.01
CA PHE A 219 -50.19 3.69 -24.70
C PHE A 219 -49.93 3.30 -26.16
N LEU A 220 -48.85 3.80 -26.79
CA LEU A 220 -48.56 3.58 -28.21
C LEU A 220 -47.80 2.29 -28.49
N ALA A 221 -47.08 1.73 -27.50
CA ALA A 221 -46.36 0.46 -27.65
C ALA A 221 -47.30 -0.75 -27.80
N ALA A 222 -48.52 -0.67 -27.28
CA ALA A 222 -49.48 -1.78 -27.29
C ALA A 222 -50.20 -2.00 -28.64
N ALA A 223 -50.09 -1.07 -29.59
CA ALA A 223 -50.86 -1.08 -30.84
C ALA A 223 -50.11 -1.59 -32.08
N GLY A 224 -48.77 -1.73 -32.02
CA GLY A 224 -47.97 -2.37 -33.08
C GLY A 224 -47.94 -1.66 -34.44
N LEU A 225 -48.04 -0.32 -34.47
CA LEU A 225 -47.94 0.51 -35.69
C LEU A 225 -46.61 1.26 -35.76
N THR A 226 -46.05 1.43 -36.97
CA THR A 226 -44.70 1.98 -37.16
C THR A 226 -44.69 3.51 -37.37
N PRO A 227 -43.65 4.22 -36.89
CA PRO A 227 -43.58 5.69 -36.94
C PRO A 227 -43.75 6.33 -38.33
N ALA A 228 -43.37 5.60 -39.39
CA ALA A 228 -43.47 6.07 -40.78
C ALA A 228 -44.92 6.39 -41.21
N THR A 229 -45.93 5.78 -40.60
CA THR A 229 -47.33 5.99 -40.98
C THR A 229 -47.95 7.27 -40.43
N TRP A 230 -47.37 7.88 -39.38
CA TRP A 230 -47.88 9.12 -38.79
C TRP A 230 -47.30 10.39 -39.44
N LEU A 231 -46.04 10.36 -39.85
CA LEU A 231 -45.37 11.48 -40.53
C LEU A 231 -46.04 11.86 -41.86
N ALA A 232 -46.64 10.88 -42.56
CA ALA A 232 -47.40 11.11 -43.79
C ALA A 232 -48.71 11.89 -43.57
N ALA A 233 -49.32 11.82 -42.37
CA ALA A 233 -50.58 12.49 -42.05
C ALA A 233 -50.37 13.95 -41.62
N ALA A 234 -49.30 14.24 -40.88
CA ALA A 234 -49.00 15.60 -40.40
C ALA A 234 -48.59 16.56 -41.54
N GLY A 235 -47.88 16.05 -42.55
CA GLY A 235 -47.38 16.86 -43.68
C GLY A 235 -48.47 17.50 -44.55
N PHE A 236 -49.68 16.94 -44.58
CA PHE A 236 -50.77 17.43 -45.42
C PHE A 236 -51.57 18.60 -44.81
N ALA A 237 -51.48 18.81 -43.48
CA ALA A 237 -52.27 19.84 -42.78
C ALA A 237 -51.64 21.24 -42.82
N VAL A 238 -50.32 21.34 -42.96
CA VAL A 238 -49.58 22.63 -42.90
C VAL A 238 -49.52 23.32 -44.28
N GLY A 239 -49.66 22.57 -45.38
CA GLY A 239 -49.58 23.12 -46.75
C GLY A 239 -50.79 23.96 -47.20
N ALA A 240 -51.88 24.01 -46.44
CA ALA A 240 -53.16 24.59 -46.88
C ALA A 240 -53.55 25.92 -46.20
N LEU A 241 -52.84 26.37 -45.16
CA LEU A 241 -53.06 27.68 -44.51
C LEU A 241 -51.77 28.49 -44.50
N GLY A 242 -51.83 29.73 -45.01
CA GLY A 242 -50.77 30.72 -44.79
C GLY A 242 -50.12 31.32 -46.03
N ALA A 243 -50.43 30.83 -47.24
CA ALA A 243 -50.12 31.53 -48.49
C ALA A 243 -51.02 32.77 -48.70
N ARG A 244 -50.99 33.73 -47.75
CA ARG A 244 -51.59 35.07 -47.79
C ARG A 244 -51.09 35.88 -46.58
N ARG A 245 -50.38 36.99 -46.86
CA ARG A 245 -49.71 37.95 -45.94
C ARG A 245 -48.28 37.60 -45.48
N ALA A 246 -47.30 38.05 -46.25
CA ALA A 246 -46.02 38.58 -45.73
C ALA A 246 -45.27 39.36 -46.83
N ALA A 247 -45.72 40.58 -47.11
CA ALA A 247 -44.99 41.56 -47.91
C ALA A 247 -44.84 42.86 -47.10
N ALA A 248 -44.03 42.78 -46.02
CA ALA A 248 -43.52 43.90 -45.23
C ALA A 248 -42.49 43.36 -44.21
N ALA A 249 -41.39 44.10 -44.00
CA ALA A 249 -40.41 44.06 -42.88
C ALA A 249 -40.13 42.69 -42.19
N ALA A 250 -38.91 42.12 -42.18
CA ALA A 250 -37.57 42.69 -42.26
C ALA A 250 -37.19 43.68 -41.14
N GLN A 251 -37.31 43.27 -39.88
CA GLN A 251 -36.43 43.62 -38.75
C GLN A 251 -36.71 42.70 -37.54
N ASP A 252 -35.80 42.67 -36.56
CA ASP A 252 -35.80 41.94 -35.28
C ASP A 252 -35.67 40.40 -35.30
N VAL A 253 -34.42 39.92 -35.25
CA VAL A 253 -34.05 38.49 -35.21
C VAL A 253 -33.95 37.91 -33.78
N GLU A 254 -33.92 38.73 -32.73
CA GLU A 254 -33.74 38.25 -31.35
C GLU A 254 -34.99 37.61 -30.70
N ALA A 255 -36.19 37.81 -31.26
CA ALA A 255 -37.43 37.31 -30.66
C ALA A 255 -37.69 35.80 -30.84
N LEU A 256 -36.96 35.09 -31.71
CA LEU A 256 -37.23 33.69 -32.07
C LEU A 256 -36.40 32.64 -31.31
N ALA A 257 -35.46 33.06 -30.46
CA ALA A 257 -34.62 32.17 -29.67
C ALA A 257 -35.37 31.16 -28.76
N PRO A 258 -36.55 31.48 -28.17
CA PRO A 258 -37.27 30.52 -27.32
C PRO A 258 -37.90 29.35 -28.10
N ALA A 259 -38.44 29.61 -29.30
CA ALA A 259 -39.13 28.61 -30.11
C ALA A 259 -38.17 27.54 -30.67
N ALA A 260 -36.95 27.94 -31.03
CA ALA A 260 -35.92 27.02 -31.52
C ALA A 260 -35.43 26.02 -30.45
N ARG A 261 -35.49 26.37 -29.16
CA ARG A 261 -35.12 25.46 -28.06
C ARG A 261 -36.18 24.39 -27.79
N ALA A 262 -37.45 24.62 -28.10
CA ALA A 262 -38.53 23.65 -27.90
C ALA A 262 -38.54 22.51 -28.94
N LEU A 263 -37.87 22.68 -30.09
CA LEU A 263 -37.76 21.67 -31.16
C LEU A 263 -36.48 20.83 -31.09
N ALA A 264 -35.61 21.05 -30.10
CA ALA A 264 -34.30 20.41 -29.96
C ALA A 264 -34.27 19.26 -28.93
N GLY A 265 -35.36 18.48 -28.83
CA GLY A 265 -35.37 17.23 -28.08
C GLY A 265 -34.71 16.08 -28.85
N PRO A 266 -34.12 15.07 -28.19
CA PRO A 266 -33.41 13.97 -28.85
C PRO A 266 -34.40 12.96 -29.47
N GLY A 267 -34.99 13.30 -30.61
CA GLY A 267 -36.05 12.49 -31.20
C GLY A 267 -36.52 12.79 -32.63
N VAL A 268 -35.88 13.68 -33.39
CA VAL A 268 -36.22 13.92 -34.81
C VAL A 268 -34.98 14.12 -35.68
N VAL A 269 -34.47 13.01 -36.25
CA VAL A 269 -33.44 13.04 -37.32
C VAL A 269 -34.03 12.43 -38.59
N PHE A 270 -34.95 13.14 -39.26
CA PHE A 270 -35.35 12.87 -40.65
C PHE A 270 -36.09 14.08 -41.26
N ALA A 271 -35.37 15.10 -41.73
CA ALA A 271 -35.95 16.23 -42.48
C ALA A 271 -35.01 16.95 -43.48
N GLY A 272 -33.73 16.54 -43.62
CA GLY A 272 -32.74 17.29 -44.42
C GLY A 272 -33.11 17.50 -45.89
N ALA A 273 -33.74 16.49 -46.52
CA ALA A 273 -34.12 16.57 -47.94
C ALA A 273 -35.26 17.58 -48.23
N ALA A 274 -36.18 17.80 -47.28
CA ALA A 274 -37.34 18.65 -47.49
C ALA A 274 -36.99 20.15 -47.47
N VAL A 275 -36.05 20.55 -46.59
CA VAL A 275 -35.61 21.95 -46.47
C VAL A 275 -34.75 22.37 -47.68
N GLY A 276 -33.91 21.48 -48.20
CA GLY A 276 -33.12 21.74 -49.40
C GLY A 276 -33.98 22.00 -50.64
N ALA A 277 -35.07 21.24 -50.82
CA ALA A 277 -36.01 21.43 -51.93
C ALA A 277 -36.75 22.79 -51.87
N ALA A 278 -37.16 23.23 -50.67
CA ALA A 278 -37.84 24.51 -50.48
C ALA A 278 -36.92 25.71 -50.77
N MET A 279 -35.64 25.64 -50.37
CA MET A 279 -34.67 26.71 -50.60
C MET A 279 -34.24 26.82 -52.08
N ALA A 280 -34.17 25.71 -52.81
CA ALA A 280 -33.89 25.72 -54.25
C ALA A 280 -34.98 26.45 -55.06
N ALA A 281 -36.24 26.36 -54.65
CA ALA A 281 -37.34 27.07 -55.31
C ALA A 281 -37.29 28.59 -55.12
N LEU A 282 -36.77 29.08 -53.99
CA LEU A 282 -36.62 30.51 -53.67
C LEU A 282 -35.45 31.19 -54.39
N ALA A 283 -34.43 30.42 -54.81
CA ALA A 283 -33.26 30.95 -55.52
C ALA A 283 -33.58 31.50 -56.93
N LEU A 284 -34.76 31.19 -57.48
CA LEU A 284 -35.16 31.59 -58.83
C LEU A 284 -35.63 33.05 -58.98
N TRP A 285 -35.79 33.80 -57.89
CA TRP A 285 -36.49 35.11 -57.90
C TRP A 285 -35.68 36.33 -57.40
N SER A 286 -34.39 36.19 -57.02
CA SER A 286 -33.49 37.35 -56.83
C SER A 286 -32.00 36.96 -56.79
N PRO A 287 -31.09 37.68 -57.49
CA PRO A 287 -29.64 37.47 -57.37
C PRO A 287 -29.10 37.67 -55.94
N ALA A 288 -29.72 38.55 -55.16
CA ALA A 288 -29.32 38.77 -53.76
C ALA A 288 -29.65 37.56 -52.87
N ALA A 289 -30.75 36.84 -53.16
CA ALA A 289 -31.09 35.61 -52.46
C ALA A 289 -30.10 34.48 -52.80
N ALA A 290 -29.58 34.43 -54.02
CA ALA A 290 -28.54 33.47 -54.41
C ALA A 290 -27.21 33.72 -53.67
N ALA A 291 -26.82 34.98 -53.45
CA ALA A 291 -25.64 35.31 -52.66
C ALA A 291 -25.81 34.90 -51.18
N VAL A 292 -26.95 35.20 -50.56
CA VAL A 292 -27.24 34.77 -49.18
C VAL A 292 -27.37 33.25 -49.08
N ALA A 293 -28.01 32.58 -50.04
CA ALA A 293 -28.07 31.12 -50.09
C ALA A 293 -26.68 30.48 -50.26
N ALA A 294 -25.80 31.07 -51.06
CA ALA A 294 -24.40 30.62 -51.18
C ALA A 294 -23.62 30.87 -49.88
N THR A 295 -23.76 32.03 -49.23
CA THR A 295 -23.08 32.30 -47.96
C THR A 295 -23.63 31.42 -46.83
N VAL A 296 -24.94 31.15 -46.78
CA VAL A 296 -25.56 30.24 -45.81
C VAL A 296 -25.26 28.78 -46.15
N ALA A 297 -25.12 28.40 -47.42
CA ALA A 297 -24.64 27.07 -47.81
C ALA A 297 -23.15 26.89 -47.46
N VAL A 298 -22.32 27.92 -47.60
CA VAL A 298 -20.91 27.89 -47.15
C VAL A 298 -20.81 27.92 -45.63
N PHE A 299 -21.65 28.69 -44.92
CA PHE A 299 -21.70 28.65 -43.45
C PHE A 299 -22.32 27.35 -42.93
N SER A 300 -23.30 26.77 -43.63
CA SER A 300 -23.88 25.47 -43.30
C SER A 300 -22.92 24.35 -43.64
N ALA A 301 -22.15 24.43 -44.73
CA ALA A 301 -21.11 23.46 -45.05
C ALA A 301 -19.84 23.63 -44.19
N ALA A 302 -19.54 24.84 -43.71
CA ALA A 302 -18.46 25.09 -42.74
C ALA A 302 -18.88 24.76 -41.30
N ARG A 303 -20.16 24.91 -40.97
CA ARG A 303 -20.78 24.47 -39.72
C ARG A 303 -21.08 22.97 -39.75
N GLU A 304 -21.40 22.37 -40.88
CA GLU A 304 -21.46 20.92 -41.06
C GLU A 304 -20.06 20.35 -41.14
N ALA A 305 -19.06 20.97 -41.77
CA ALA A 305 -17.68 20.52 -41.66
C ALA A 305 -17.09 20.77 -40.26
N GLY A 306 -17.56 21.79 -39.53
CA GLY A 306 -17.19 22.07 -38.16
C GLY A 306 -17.88 21.14 -37.16
N LEU A 307 -19.16 20.84 -37.37
CA LEU A 307 -19.94 19.86 -36.62
C LEU A 307 -19.57 18.44 -37.01
N LEU A 308 -19.21 18.12 -38.26
CA LEU A 308 -18.58 16.85 -38.63
C LEU A 308 -17.20 16.78 -37.98
N ARG A 309 -16.35 17.80 -38.02
CA ARG A 309 -15.08 17.79 -37.25
C ARG A 309 -15.24 17.82 -35.72
N ALA A 310 -16.47 17.98 -35.20
CA ALA A 310 -16.81 17.84 -33.79
C ALA A 310 -17.51 16.49 -33.50
N PHE A 311 -18.32 15.97 -34.42
CA PHE A 311 -19.12 14.74 -34.35
C PHE A 311 -18.35 13.51 -34.84
N GLU A 312 -17.36 13.68 -35.70
CA GLU A 312 -16.25 12.77 -35.96
C GLU A 312 -15.29 12.76 -34.76
N ARG A 313 -15.17 13.88 -34.01
CA ARG A 313 -14.44 13.94 -32.74
C ARG A 313 -15.19 13.19 -31.63
N ASP A 314 -16.51 13.33 -31.54
CA ASP A 314 -17.32 12.60 -30.56
C ASP A 314 -17.58 11.13 -30.96
N ARG A 315 -17.76 10.79 -32.25
CA ARG A 315 -17.78 9.38 -32.68
C ARG A 315 -16.44 8.68 -32.46
N SER A 316 -15.31 9.40 -32.53
CA SER A 316 -13.99 8.82 -32.25
C SER A 316 -13.67 8.68 -30.76
N ALA A 317 -14.50 9.22 -29.85
CA ALA A 317 -14.36 8.94 -28.42
C ALA A 317 -14.65 7.47 -28.06
N GLY A 318 -15.60 6.82 -28.77
CA GLY A 318 -16.00 5.42 -28.53
C GLY A 318 -15.72 4.44 -29.68
N LYS A 319 -15.82 4.85 -30.95
CA LYS A 319 -15.63 3.95 -32.12
C LYS A 319 -15.07 4.71 -33.33
N GLY A 320 -13.79 5.11 -33.28
CA GLY A 320 -13.18 5.86 -34.41
C GLY A 320 -11.65 5.91 -34.51
N SER A 321 -10.91 5.16 -33.72
CA SER A 321 -9.48 4.89 -33.95
C SER A 321 -9.28 3.40 -34.19
N ALA A 322 -8.46 3.04 -35.18
CA ALA A 322 -8.11 1.65 -35.42
C ALA A 322 -7.43 1.08 -34.17
N PRO A 323 -7.75 -0.16 -33.77
CA PRO A 323 -7.11 -0.77 -32.61
C PRO A 323 -5.62 -0.98 -32.86
N LEU A 324 -4.83 -1.04 -31.79
CA LEU A 324 -3.38 -1.19 -31.83
C LEU A 324 -2.95 -2.39 -32.70
N LEU A 325 -3.66 -3.50 -32.53
CA LEU A 325 -3.59 -4.73 -33.33
C LEU A 325 -5.03 -5.21 -33.57
N ARG A 326 -5.30 -5.92 -34.68
CA ARG A 326 -6.65 -6.46 -34.96
C ARG A 326 -6.72 -7.92 -34.57
N ILE A 327 -7.78 -8.33 -33.87
CA ILE A 327 -8.05 -9.73 -33.53
C ILE A 327 -8.89 -10.37 -34.64
N THR A 328 -8.60 -11.62 -34.98
CA THR A 328 -9.36 -12.46 -35.92
C THR A 328 -9.51 -13.89 -35.37
N GLY A 329 -10.39 -14.69 -35.96
CA GLY A 329 -10.65 -16.08 -35.52
C GLY A 329 -11.73 -16.20 -34.44
N ALA A 330 -11.99 -17.44 -34.03
CA ALA A 330 -12.94 -17.79 -32.97
C ALA A 330 -12.20 -18.22 -31.69
N GLU A 331 -12.94 -18.54 -30.63
CA GLU A 331 -12.38 -19.15 -29.42
C GLU A 331 -11.59 -20.43 -29.75
N GLY A 332 -10.46 -20.64 -29.08
CA GLY A 332 -9.50 -21.73 -29.37
C GLY A 332 -8.75 -21.61 -30.70
N SER A 333 -8.92 -20.53 -31.47
CA SER A 333 -8.17 -20.27 -32.71
C SER A 333 -7.96 -18.77 -32.97
N ARG A 334 -7.82 -18.00 -31.89
CA ARG A 334 -7.67 -16.54 -31.96
C ARG A 334 -6.33 -16.16 -32.54
N ARG A 335 -6.37 -15.22 -33.48
CA ARG A 335 -5.23 -14.72 -34.25
C ARG A 335 -5.14 -13.23 -34.11
N VAL A 336 -3.95 -12.71 -34.39
CA VAL A 336 -3.67 -11.28 -34.45
C VAL A 336 -3.16 -10.91 -35.84
N ARG A 337 -3.75 -9.86 -36.42
CA ARG A 337 -3.22 -9.22 -37.63
C ARG A 337 -2.32 -8.06 -37.24
N ILE A 338 -1.09 -8.12 -37.71
CA ILE A 338 0.00 -7.20 -37.42
C ILE A 338 0.32 -6.46 -38.72
N ALA A 339 0.06 -5.16 -38.75
CA ALA A 339 0.43 -4.32 -39.89
C ALA A 339 1.96 -4.12 -39.98
N PRO A 340 2.55 -3.95 -41.17
CA PRO A 340 4.00 -3.79 -41.34
C PRO A 340 4.60 -2.73 -40.43
N GLY A 341 3.89 -1.62 -40.21
CA GLY A 341 4.32 -0.53 -39.35
C GLY A 341 4.34 -0.83 -37.84
N GLN A 342 3.86 -1.98 -37.37
CA GLN A 342 3.90 -2.39 -35.96
C GLN A 342 5.18 -3.14 -35.59
N PHE A 343 5.86 -3.77 -36.56
CA PHE A 343 7.14 -4.43 -36.31
C PHE A 343 8.22 -3.41 -35.90
N GLY A 344 9.11 -3.81 -34.99
CA GLY A 344 10.17 -2.97 -34.43
C GLY A 344 9.70 -1.84 -33.50
N ARG A 345 8.39 -1.65 -33.27
CA ARG A 345 7.89 -0.66 -32.31
C ARG A 345 7.94 -1.19 -30.88
N LEU A 346 8.55 -0.42 -29.99
CA LEU A 346 8.54 -0.70 -28.55
C LEU A 346 7.14 -0.55 -27.96
N ARG A 347 6.86 -1.43 -26.99
CA ARG A 347 5.58 -1.67 -26.33
C ARG A 347 5.87 -2.04 -24.88
N LEU A 348 4.93 -1.77 -23.98
CA LEU A 348 4.98 -2.29 -22.62
C LEU A 348 4.11 -3.54 -22.56
N LEU A 349 4.63 -4.62 -22.00
CA LEU A 349 3.91 -5.85 -21.75
C LEU A 349 3.78 -6.01 -20.23
N THR A 350 2.55 -6.10 -19.75
CA THR A 350 2.24 -6.22 -18.31
C THR A 350 1.19 -7.30 -18.10
N ALA A 351 1.13 -7.87 -16.89
CA ALA A 351 0.03 -8.75 -16.52
C ALA A 351 -0.43 -8.53 -15.08
N ALA A 352 -1.69 -8.89 -14.82
CA ALA A 352 -2.29 -8.95 -13.50
C ALA A 352 -3.20 -10.19 -13.41
N LEU A 353 -3.41 -10.70 -12.20
CA LEU A 353 -4.35 -11.79 -11.95
C LEU A 353 -5.79 -11.28 -12.16
N GLU A 354 -6.48 -11.81 -13.17
CA GLU A 354 -7.91 -11.54 -13.39
C GLU A 354 -8.77 -12.38 -12.43
N ARG A 355 -8.37 -13.64 -12.25
CA ARG A 355 -8.88 -14.53 -11.20
C ARG A 355 -7.70 -15.24 -10.56
N GLY A 356 -7.46 -14.89 -9.31
CA GLY A 356 -6.54 -15.61 -8.44
C GLY A 356 -7.21 -16.86 -7.81
N LEU A 357 -6.44 -17.54 -6.98
CA LEU A 357 -6.86 -18.68 -6.17
C LEU A 357 -7.61 -18.23 -4.90
N GLY A 358 -7.40 -16.98 -4.50
CA GLY A 358 -7.91 -16.45 -3.24
C GLY A 358 -7.20 -17.11 -2.04
N GLU A 359 -5.90 -17.37 -2.18
CA GLU A 359 -4.99 -17.70 -1.08
C GLU A 359 -3.54 -17.48 -1.54
N LYS A 360 -2.61 -17.48 -0.57
CA LYS A 360 -1.15 -17.50 -0.79
C LYS A 360 -0.63 -16.41 -1.74
N MET A 361 -1.15 -15.18 -1.62
CA MET A 361 -0.82 -14.00 -2.45
C MET A 361 -1.19 -14.11 -3.94
N LEU A 362 -1.94 -15.15 -4.34
CA LEU A 362 -2.49 -15.30 -5.68
C LEU A 362 -3.95 -14.82 -5.68
N HIS A 363 -4.16 -13.50 -5.60
CA HIS A 363 -5.49 -12.85 -5.55
C HIS A 363 -5.76 -12.05 -6.82
N ALA A 364 -7.04 -11.79 -7.13
CA ALA A 364 -7.39 -10.95 -8.27
C ALA A 364 -6.86 -9.51 -8.08
N GLY A 365 -6.61 -8.78 -9.17
CA GLY A 365 -6.13 -7.40 -9.14
C GLY A 365 -4.63 -7.23 -8.82
N LEU A 366 -3.94 -8.26 -8.31
CA LEU A 366 -2.49 -8.20 -8.09
C LEU A 366 -1.73 -8.31 -9.41
N ALA A 367 -0.73 -7.46 -9.61
CA ALA A 367 0.15 -7.49 -10.77
C ALA A 367 1.09 -8.71 -10.73
N ALA A 368 1.39 -9.31 -11.87
CA ALA A 368 2.51 -10.23 -12.02
C ALA A 368 3.82 -9.43 -11.96
N GLU A 369 4.85 -9.96 -11.31
CA GLU A 369 5.96 -9.17 -10.72
C GLU A 369 6.88 -8.40 -11.70
N THR A 370 6.67 -8.45 -13.02
CA THR A 370 7.49 -7.70 -13.99
C THR A 370 6.72 -7.06 -15.14
N GLN A 371 6.93 -5.76 -15.34
CA GLN A 371 6.64 -5.09 -16.61
C GLN A 371 7.80 -5.33 -17.58
N ARG A 372 7.54 -5.67 -18.84
CA ARG A 372 8.58 -5.91 -19.86
C ARG A 372 8.46 -4.92 -21.00
N LEU A 373 9.59 -4.31 -21.37
CA LEU A 373 9.71 -3.58 -22.62
C LEU A 373 9.88 -4.58 -23.77
N VAL A 374 8.96 -4.61 -24.73
CA VAL A 374 8.95 -5.62 -25.82
C VAL A 374 8.72 -4.98 -27.19
N TYR A 375 8.98 -5.72 -28.25
CA TYR A 375 8.55 -5.39 -29.61
C TYR A 375 8.29 -6.67 -30.44
N LEU A 376 7.55 -6.52 -31.54
CA LEU A 376 7.34 -7.60 -32.51
C LEU A 376 8.42 -7.55 -33.60
N ARG A 377 9.07 -8.68 -33.89
CA ARG A 377 10.03 -8.85 -35.00
C ARG A 377 9.47 -9.83 -36.02
N ARG A 378 9.65 -9.58 -37.31
CA ARG A 378 9.42 -10.58 -38.36
C ARG A 378 10.75 -11.25 -38.70
N ASP A 379 10.76 -12.57 -38.69
CA ASP A 379 11.91 -13.41 -39.03
C ASP A 379 11.45 -14.52 -39.98
N GLY A 380 11.60 -14.28 -41.29
CA GLY A 380 11.09 -15.17 -42.34
C GLY A 380 9.59 -15.47 -42.21
N ASP A 381 9.29 -16.76 -42.03
CA ASP A 381 7.95 -17.34 -41.82
C ASP A 381 7.42 -17.18 -40.39
N PHE A 382 8.08 -16.42 -39.52
CA PHE A 382 7.73 -16.28 -38.12
C PHE A 382 7.58 -14.81 -37.67
N VAL A 383 6.73 -14.63 -36.67
CA VAL A 383 6.65 -13.44 -35.83
C VAL A 383 7.21 -13.79 -34.46
N GLU A 384 8.17 -13.01 -33.99
CA GLU A 384 8.75 -13.13 -32.65
C GLU A 384 8.27 -12.00 -31.75
N LEU A 385 7.94 -12.32 -30.50
CA LEU A 385 7.86 -11.36 -29.42
C LEU A 385 9.23 -11.28 -28.75
N VAL A 386 9.84 -10.10 -28.78
CA VAL A 386 11.23 -9.88 -28.35
C VAL A 386 11.26 -8.89 -27.18
N ALA A 387 11.86 -9.30 -26.07
CA ALA A 387 12.11 -8.46 -24.90
C ALA A 387 13.39 -7.62 -25.09
N ARG A 388 13.29 -6.33 -24.80
CA ARG A 388 14.35 -5.33 -24.97
C ARG A 388 14.98 -4.97 -23.63
N GLY A 389 16.29 -5.19 -23.49
CA GLY A 389 17.04 -4.74 -22.32
C GLY A 389 17.04 -3.21 -22.20
N HIS A 390 16.68 -2.69 -21.02
CA HIS A 390 16.66 -1.25 -20.72
C HIS A 390 17.34 -0.85 -19.40
N ALA A 391 17.88 -1.81 -18.65
CA ALA A 391 18.59 -1.57 -17.39
C ALA A 391 19.99 -0.99 -17.60
N VAL A 392 20.58 -1.17 -18.79
CA VAL A 392 21.92 -0.68 -19.15
C VAL A 392 21.79 0.19 -20.40
N ARG A 393 22.38 1.39 -20.40
CA ARG A 393 22.21 2.39 -21.48
C ARG A 393 23.51 3.14 -21.75
N ALA A 394 23.63 3.68 -22.95
CA ALA A 394 24.65 4.65 -23.31
C ALA A 394 24.08 5.66 -24.32
N SER A 395 24.50 6.92 -24.24
CA SER A 395 24.03 8.00 -25.11
C SER A 395 24.32 7.72 -26.59
N ALA A 396 23.38 8.10 -27.45
CA ALA A 396 23.55 7.97 -28.90
C ALA A 396 24.80 8.76 -29.35
N GLY A 397 25.73 8.07 -30.01
CA GLY A 397 27.01 8.65 -30.46
C GLY A 397 28.20 8.45 -29.50
N ALA A 398 27.97 8.03 -28.24
CA ALA A 398 29.07 7.62 -27.37
C ALA A 398 29.75 6.36 -27.93
N PRO A 399 31.10 6.21 -27.88
CA PRO A 399 31.80 5.02 -28.34
C PRO A 399 31.28 3.73 -27.67
N LEU A 400 31.05 3.81 -26.35
CA LEU A 400 30.49 2.73 -25.53
C LEU A 400 29.08 2.30 -25.98
N SER A 401 28.33 3.14 -26.72
CA SER A 401 27.04 2.72 -27.29
C SER A 401 27.18 1.62 -28.35
N ARG A 402 28.33 1.52 -29.04
CA ARG A 402 28.60 0.39 -29.94
C ARG A 402 28.91 -0.87 -29.15
N ALA A 403 29.84 -0.78 -28.19
CA ALA A 403 30.19 -1.90 -27.32
C ALA A 403 28.96 -2.46 -26.58
N LEU A 404 28.07 -1.60 -26.09
CA LEU A 404 26.82 -2.02 -25.45
C LEU A 404 25.87 -2.77 -26.41
N ARG A 405 25.79 -2.39 -27.70
CA ARG A 405 24.99 -3.13 -28.70
C ARG A 405 25.62 -4.47 -29.10
N GLU A 406 26.91 -4.63 -28.89
CA GLU A 406 27.64 -5.89 -29.14
C GLU A 406 27.60 -6.82 -27.91
N ALA A 407 27.55 -6.25 -26.70
CA ALA A 407 27.52 -6.98 -25.43
C ALA A 407 26.10 -7.32 -24.92
N ALA A 408 25.10 -6.47 -25.20
CA ALA A 408 23.72 -6.67 -24.74
C ALA A 408 22.79 -7.02 -25.92
N GLY A 409 22.38 -8.29 -25.98
CA GLY A 409 21.40 -8.80 -26.94
C GLY A 409 19.96 -8.71 -26.43
N ASP A 410 19.02 -8.60 -27.38
CA ASP A 410 17.59 -8.70 -27.10
C ASP A 410 17.14 -10.17 -27.06
N SER A 411 16.17 -10.51 -26.22
CA SER A 411 15.75 -11.91 -25.99
C SER A 411 14.42 -12.21 -26.67
N THR A 412 14.38 -13.16 -27.61
CA THR A 412 13.10 -13.73 -28.08
C THR A 412 12.44 -14.49 -26.93
N ILE A 413 11.24 -14.06 -26.53
CA ILE A 413 10.47 -14.65 -25.42
C ILE A 413 9.28 -15.50 -25.89
N ALA A 414 8.79 -15.27 -27.11
CA ALA A 414 7.79 -16.11 -27.76
C ALA A 414 7.91 -16.02 -29.29
N ARG A 415 7.39 -17.01 -30.03
CA ARG A 415 7.49 -17.07 -31.50
C ARG A 415 6.31 -17.83 -32.09
N ALA A 416 5.61 -17.19 -33.02
CA ALA A 416 4.46 -17.73 -33.74
C ALA A 416 4.77 -17.88 -35.22
N ARG A 417 4.17 -18.89 -35.87
CA ARG A 417 4.26 -19.00 -37.33
C ARG A 417 3.33 -17.99 -38.00
N VAL A 418 3.77 -17.43 -39.13
CA VAL A 418 2.91 -16.68 -40.05
C VAL A 418 1.88 -17.64 -40.66
N LEU A 419 0.61 -17.37 -40.38
CA LEU A 419 -0.54 -18.17 -40.83
C LEU A 419 -1.08 -17.66 -42.18
N SER A 420 -1.08 -16.35 -42.37
CA SER A 420 -1.45 -15.70 -43.63
C SER A 420 -0.78 -14.33 -43.77
N GLU A 421 -0.67 -13.83 -44.99
CA GLU A 421 -0.24 -12.46 -45.28
C GLU A 421 -1.19 -11.84 -46.31
N ASN A 422 -1.64 -10.62 -46.06
CA ASN A 422 -2.51 -9.88 -46.97
C ASN A 422 -1.67 -9.23 -48.08
N PRO A 423 -1.82 -9.62 -49.36
CA PRO A 423 -0.94 -9.15 -50.44
C PRO A 423 -1.15 -7.67 -50.82
N VAL A 424 -2.21 -7.02 -50.33
CA VAL A 424 -2.51 -5.60 -50.60
C VAL A 424 -2.03 -4.69 -49.47
N THR A 425 -2.17 -5.13 -48.22
CA THR A 425 -1.85 -4.31 -47.03
C THR A 425 -0.54 -4.71 -46.34
N GLY A 426 0.05 -5.86 -46.68
CA GLY A 426 1.19 -6.45 -45.96
C GLY A 426 0.87 -6.90 -44.53
N GLU A 427 -0.42 -6.94 -44.14
CA GLU A 427 -0.79 -7.40 -42.80
C GLU A 427 -0.52 -8.90 -42.65
N VAL A 428 0.20 -9.25 -41.60
CA VAL A 428 0.63 -10.61 -41.28
C VAL A 428 -0.28 -11.16 -40.17
N GLU A 429 -0.79 -12.38 -40.32
CA GLU A 429 -1.63 -13.05 -39.32
C GLU A 429 -0.83 -14.11 -38.56
N ALA A 430 -0.87 -14.06 -37.23
CA ALA A 430 -0.17 -14.99 -36.34
C ALA A 430 -1.11 -15.47 -35.21
N SER A 431 -0.78 -16.60 -34.57
CA SER A 431 -1.48 -17.11 -33.39
C SER A 431 -1.29 -16.18 -32.18
N LEU A 432 -2.34 -15.97 -31.36
CA LEU A 432 -2.21 -15.25 -30.09
C LEU A 432 -1.63 -16.14 -28.98
N ASP A 433 -1.96 -17.44 -28.98
CA ASP A 433 -1.47 -18.37 -27.98
C ASP A 433 0.06 -18.49 -28.07
N ASP A 434 0.59 -18.75 -29.28
CA ASP A 434 2.02 -18.85 -29.58
C ASP A 434 2.85 -17.59 -29.20
N LEU A 435 2.21 -16.41 -29.11
CA LEU A 435 2.88 -15.14 -28.79
C LEU A 435 2.77 -14.73 -27.32
N PHE A 436 1.68 -15.09 -26.62
CA PHE A 436 1.34 -14.50 -25.32
C PHE A 436 0.93 -15.51 -24.24
N LEU A 437 0.76 -16.80 -24.55
CA LEU A 437 0.30 -17.80 -23.57
C LEU A 437 1.41 -18.34 -22.66
N GLY A 438 2.66 -18.35 -23.13
CA GLY A 438 3.82 -18.88 -22.40
C GLY A 438 4.03 -18.23 -21.03
N ASP A 439 4.86 -18.83 -20.18
CA ASP A 439 5.19 -18.29 -18.85
C ASP A 439 6.13 -17.07 -18.90
N VAL A 440 5.73 -16.04 -19.64
CA VAL A 440 6.48 -14.81 -19.91
C VAL A 440 6.71 -14.00 -18.62
N PHE A 441 5.83 -14.14 -17.63
CA PHE A 441 5.89 -13.38 -16.37
C PHE A 441 6.50 -14.16 -15.19
N GLY A 442 6.84 -15.45 -15.37
CA GLY A 442 7.44 -16.28 -14.31
C GLY A 442 6.45 -16.76 -13.25
N MET A 443 5.16 -16.84 -13.60
CA MET A 443 4.09 -17.28 -12.72
C MET A 443 4.29 -18.72 -12.23
N ARG A 444 5.00 -19.58 -12.98
CA ARG A 444 5.41 -20.90 -12.46
C ARG A 444 6.19 -20.75 -11.16
N ALA A 445 7.21 -19.88 -11.13
CA ALA A 445 8.06 -19.70 -9.95
C ALA A 445 7.25 -19.14 -8.76
N GLN A 446 6.25 -18.29 -9.03
CA GLN A 446 5.34 -17.78 -8.00
C GLN A 446 4.44 -18.89 -7.43
N VAL A 447 3.91 -19.78 -8.27
CA VAL A 447 3.14 -20.97 -7.84
C VAL A 447 4.02 -21.95 -7.06
N GLU A 448 5.23 -22.25 -7.56
CA GLU A 448 6.21 -23.11 -6.88
C GLU A 448 6.61 -22.55 -5.51
N SER A 449 6.78 -21.24 -5.40
CA SER A 449 7.06 -20.56 -4.12
C SER A 449 5.85 -20.60 -3.17
N ALA A 450 4.64 -20.37 -3.67
CA ALA A 450 3.42 -20.35 -2.85
C ALA A 450 3.04 -21.74 -2.31
N TYR A 451 3.24 -22.81 -3.10
CA TYR A 451 2.87 -24.18 -2.75
C TYR A 451 4.07 -25.09 -2.44
N ALA A 452 5.27 -24.53 -2.27
CA ALA A 452 6.52 -25.19 -1.91
C ALA A 452 6.77 -26.55 -2.61
N GLY A 453 6.41 -26.64 -3.89
CA GLY A 453 6.48 -27.85 -4.70
C GLY A 453 6.82 -27.52 -6.15
N ALA A 454 7.19 -28.53 -6.95
CA ALA A 454 7.55 -28.32 -8.36
C ALA A 454 6.32 -28.41 -9.28
N TYR A 455 6.11 -27.41 -10.12
CA TYR A 455 4.96 -27.28 -11.02
C TYR A 455 5.42 -27.04 -12.46
N GLU A 456 4.70 -27.56 -13.45
CA GLU A 456 4.91 -27.27 -14.86
C GLU A 456 3.60 -26.75 -15.49
N MET A 457 3.71 -25.81 -16.43
CA MET A 457 2.54 -25.31 -17.13
C MET A 457 2.11 -26.33 -18.19
N ASP A 458 0.85 -26.74 -18.15
CA ASP A 458 0.22 -27.61 -19.14
C ASP A 458 -0.22 -26.73 -20.33
N GLU A 459 0.65 -26.65 -21.34
CA GLU A 459 0.42 -25.84 -22.55
C GLU A 459 -0.82 -26.29 -23.34
N ASN A 460 -1.27 -27.54 -23.19
CA ASN A 460 -2.43 -28.07 -23.93
C ASN A 460 -3.77 -27.70 -23.28
N GLU A 461 -3.81 -27.54 -21.95
CA GLU A 461 -4.99 -27.07 -21.21
C GLU A 461 -4.98 -25.56 -20.93
N SER A 462 -3.86 -24.89 -21.19
CA SER A 462 -3.74 -23.43 -21.15
C SER A 462 -4.23 -22.81 -22.47
N SER A 463 -4.84 -21.62 -22.42
CA SER A 463 -5.30 -20.90 -23.64
C SER A 463 -5.59 -19.41 -23.40
N VAL A 464 -5.55 -18.59 -24.45
CA VAL A 464 -6.12 -17.24 -24.47
C VAL A 464 -7.66 -17.34 -24.55
N VAL A 465 -8.33 -17.20 -23.40
CA VAL A 465 -9.79 -17.32 -23.25
C VAL A 465 -10.56 -16.05 -23.58
N GLY A 466 -9.94 -14.87 -23.54
CA GLY A 466 -10.52 -13.59 -23.98
C GLY A 466 -9.50 -12.72 -24.71
N ALA A 467 -9.96 -11.84 -25.61
CA ALA A 467 -9.12 -10.84 -26.26
C ALA A 467 -9.95 -9.60 -26.63
N LYS A 468 -9.47 -8.41 -26.26
CA LYS A 468 -10.09 -7.10 -26.49
C LYS A 468 -9.04 -6.16 -27.11
N ALA A 469 -9.40 -5.45 -28.18
CA ALA A 469 -8.45 -4.61 -28.91
C ALA A 469 -8.88 -3.14 -28.87
N TYR A 470 -8.05 -2.31 -28.24
CA TYR A 470 -8.27 -0.88 -28.03
C TYR A 470 -7.28 -0.04 -28.84
N PRO A 471 -7.45 1.29 -28.91
CA PRO A 471 -6.53 2.17 -29.64
C PRO A 471 -5.13 2.23 -29.04
N ARG A 472 -4.99 1.97 -27.73
CA ARG A 472 -3.72 2.06 -26.98
C ARG A 472 -3.16 0.72 -26.49
N ASN A 473 -3.98 -0.31 -26.32
CA ASN A 473 -3.55 -1.63 -25.86
C ASN A 473 -4.29 -2.76 -26.59
N LEU A 474 -3.67 -3.93 -26.61
CA LEU A 474 -4.33 -5.21 -26.81
C LEU A 474 -4.41 -5.89 -25.44
N GLU A 475 -5.62 -6.16 -24.96
CA GLU A 475 -5.86 -6.88 -23.71
C GLU A 475 -6.20 -8.34 -24.01
N LEU A 476 -5.59 -9.26 -23.27
CA LEU A 476 -5.83 -10.69 -23.37
C LEU A 476 -6.20 -11.25 -22.00
N SER A 477 -7.27 -12.04 -21.92
CA SER A 477 -7.53 -12.90 -20.76
C SER A 477 -7.01 -14.27 -21.09
N THR A 478 -6.07 -14.79 -20.30
CA THR A 478 -5.54 -16.15 -20.42
C THR A 478 -6.08 -17.02 -19.29
N ARG A 479 -6.10 -18.33 -19.54
CA ARG A 479 -6.24 -19.37 -18.52
C ARG A 479 -4.98 -20.22 -18.61
N GLN A 480 -4.19 -20.26 -17.55
CA GLN A 480 -2.97 -21.06 -17.46
C GLN A 480 -3.16 -22.15 -16.40
N ILE A 481 -2.81 -23.38 -16.76
CA ILE A 481 -2.92 -24.56 -15.91
C ILE A 481 -1.52 -25.00 -15.49
N TYR A 482 -1.29 -25.14 -14.19
CA TYR A 482 -0.04 -25.59 -13.61
C TYR A 482 -0.25 -26.95 -12.92
N VAL A 483 0.55 -27.93 -13.30
CA VAL A 483 0.41 -29.33 -12.85
C VAL A 483 1.61 -29.67 -11.97
N ARG A 484 1.36 -30.20 -10.77
CA ARG A 484 2.42 -30.66 -9.86
C ARG A 484 3.12 -31.89 -10.43
N LYS A 485 4.44 -31.97 -10.26
CA LYS A 485 5.22 -33.13 -10.73
C LYS A 485 4.83 -34.42 -9.99
N PRO A 486 4.84 -35.61 -10.64
CA PRO A 486 4.28 -36.85 -10.09
C PRO A 486 4.97 -37.45 -8.85
N ASP A 487 6.02 -36.80 -8.33
CA ASP A 487 6.86 -37.27 -7.23
C ASP A 487 7.01 -36.24 -6.09
N GLN A 488 6.27 -35.12 -6.14
CA GLN A 488 6.27 -34.09 -5.10
C GLN A 488 5.00 -34.14 -4.24
N GLU A 489 5.19 -34.26 -2.93
CA GLU A 489 4.12 -34.08 -1.94
C GLU A 489 3.65 -32.59 -1.90
N PRO A 490 2.39 -32.32 -1.53
CA PRO A 490 1.90 -30.98 -1.25
C PRO A 490 2.77 -30.18 -0.26
N GLY A 491 3.10 -28.93 -0.61
CA GLY A 491 3.75 -28.00 0.30
C GLY A 491 2.74 -27.33 1.26
N GLY A 492 2.51 -28.00 2.39
CA GLY A 492 1.70 -27.47 3.49
C GLY A 492 0.19 -27.48 3.25
N GLU A 493 -0.54 -26.80 4.12
CA GLU A 493 -2.01 -26.70 4.03
C GLU A 493 -2.46 -25.84 2.84
N THR A 494 -3.64 -26.15 2.32
CA THR A 494 -4.25 -25.54 1.12
C THR A 494 -5.76 -25.61 1.26
N ARG A 495 -6.48 -24.57 0.81
CA ARG A 495 -7.96 -24.58 0.73
C ARG A 495 -8.44 -24.79 -0.70
N LEU A 496 -7.55 -25.16 -1.64
CA LEU A 496 -7.93 -25.57 -2.99
C LEU A 496 -8.65 -26.93 -3.00
N PRO A 497 -9.65 -27.13 -3.88
CA PRO A 497 -10.26 -28.45 -4.09
C PRO A 497 -9.31 -29.49 -4.69
N ASP A 498 -8.33 -29.04 -5.47
CA ASP A 498 -7.23 -29.82 -6.04
C ASP A 498 -6.01 -28.89 -6.12
N ASP A 499 -4.91 -29.25 -5.48
CA ASP A 499 -3.64 -28.53 -5.54
C ASP A 499 -2.64 -29.17 -6.53
N GLY A 500 -2.98 -30.33 -7.10
CA GLY A 500 -2.22 -30.99 -8.15
C GLY A 500 -2.40 -30.33 -9.52
N ARG A 501 -3.50 -29.60 -9.72
CA ARG A 501 -3.81 -28.83 -10.94
C ARG A 501 -4.32 -27.43 -10.60
N ILE A 502 -3.41 -26.47 -10.55
CA ILE A 502 -3.68 -25.07 -10.23
C ILE A 502 -4.06 -24.30 -11.50
N ALA A 503 -5.22 -23.63 -11.49
CA ALA A 503 -5.69 -22.81 -12.60
C ALA A 503 -5.63 -21.31 -12.27
N LEU A 504 -4.79 -20.57 -12.98
CA LEU A 504 -4.71 -19.10 -12.88
C LEU A 504 -5.36 -18.46 -14.10
N SER A 505 -6.03 -17.32 -13.91
CA SER A 505 -6.44 -16.47 -15.03
C SER A 505 -5.66 -15.17 -14.99
N LEU A 506 -4.80 -14.94 -15.97
CA LEU A 506 -4.08 -13.68 -16.12
C LEU A 506 -4.80 -12.78 -17.11
N ARG A 507 -4.78 -11.49 -16.83
CA ARG A 507 -5.00 -10.44 -17.80
C ARG A 507 -3.65 -9.92 -18.25
N VAL A 508 -3.37 -9.98 -19.54
CA VAL A 508 -2.13 -9.53 -20.17
C VAL A 508 -2.42 -8.32 -21.06
N SER A 509 -1.79 -7.18 -20.77
CA SER A 509 -1.87 -5.97 -21.58
C SER A 509 -0.60 -5.78 -22.40
N PHE A 510 -0.77 -5.55 -23.71
CA PHE A 510 0.27 -5.13 -24.64
C PHE A 510 0.01 -3.67 -25.05
N ASP A 511 0.65 -2.75 -24.34
CA ASP A 511 0.44 -1.29 -24.39
C ASP A 511 1.34 -0.57 -25.39
N ALA A 512 0.79 0.47 -26.01
CA ALA A 512 1.53 1.51 -26.69
C ALA A 512 2.11 2.51 -25.68
N LEU A 513 3.45 2.63 -25.70
CA LEU A 513 4.20 3.65 -24.97
C LEU A 513 3.70 5.08 -25.29
N PRO A 514 3.85 6.04 -24.36
CA PRO A 514 3.48 7.43 -24.58
C PRO A 514 4.25 8.08 -25.74
N GLN A 515 3.74 9.21 -26.23
CA GLN A 515 4.38 9.95 -27.32
C GLN A 515 5.73 10.54 -26.89
N PRO A 516 6.67 10.85 -27.80
CA PRO A 516 7.89 11.56 -27.45
C PRO A 516 7.64 12.94 -26.78
N GLY A 517 8.71 13.54 -26.25
CA GLY A 517 8.69 14.92 -25.73
C GLY A 517 8.46 15.06 -24.22
N TYR A 518 8.24 13.98 -23.48
CA TYR A 518 8.31 14.01 -22.01
C TYR A 518 9.74 14.32 -21.55
N ARG A 519 9.87 15.09 -20.45
CA ARG A 519 11.15 15.40 -19.80
C ARG A 519 11.30 14.54 -18.54
N PRO A 520 12.18 13.52 -18.53
CA PRO A 520 12.52 12.79 -17.31
C PRO A 520 13.07 13.72 -16.23
N ARG A 521 12.81 13.39 -14.96
CA ARG A 521 13.30 14.14 -13.80
C ARG A 521 14.12 13.21 -12.91
N ARG A 522 15.31 13.65 -12.47
CA ARG A 522 16.16 12.85 -11.58
C ARG A 522 15.47 12.61 -10.24
N ALA A 523 15.68 11.44 -9.66
CA ALA A 523 15.33 11.17 -8.28
C ALA A 523 16.39 11.73 -7.32
N ASP A 524 15.96 12.23 -6.15
CA ASP A 524 16.81 12.50 -5.00
C ASP A 524 16.34 11.61 -3.85
N PRO A 525 17.24 10.86 -3.17
CA PRO A 525 16.84 9.93 -2.10
C PRO A 525 16.11 10.61 -0.92
N ARG A 526 16.19 11.94 -0.78
CA ARG A 526 15.47 12.69 0.27
C ARG A 526 13.97 12.85 0.00
N VAL A 527 13.51 12.58 -1.23
CA VAL A 527 12.11 12.77 -1.65
C VAL A 527 11.53 11.45 -2.15
N GLY A 528 10.41 11.02 -1.57
CA GLY A 528 9.85 9.70 -1.76
C GLY A 528 9.10 9.48 -3.07
N TYR A 529 9.84 9.31 -4.16
CA TYR A 529 9.30 8.86 -5.45
C TYR A 529 9.74 7.43 -5.79
N PHE A 530 8.81 6.65 -6.35
CA PHE A 530 9.18 5.47 -7.12
C PHE A 530 10.06 5.92 -8.29
N ALA A 531 11.07 5.13 -8.62
CA ALA A 531 12.04 5.49 -9.64
C ALA A 531 12.19 4.38 -10.68
N THR A 532 12.48 4.76 -11.91
CA THR A 532 13.09 3.87 -12.88
C THR A 532 14.59 4.09 -12.89
N THR A 533 15.34 3.05 -12.54
CA THR A 533 16.80 3.08 -12.40
C THR A 533 17.46 2.33 -13.56
N TYR A 534 18.58 2.86 -14.04
CA TYR A 534 19.41 2.23 -15.08
C TYR A 534 20.89 2.62 -14.92
N GLU A 535 21.79 1.84 -15.48
CA GLU A 535 23.22 2.15 -15.57
C GLU A 535 23.52 3.00 -16.81
N ASP A 536 24.09 4.19 -16.63
CA ASP A 536 24.50 5.10 -17.70
C ASP A 536 25.98 4.95 -18.06
N TRP A 537 26.27 4.05 -19.00
CA TRP A 537 27.57 3.81 -19.61
C TRP A 537 27.91 4.81 -20.73
N SER A 538 27.39 6.05 -20.67
CA SER A 538 27.82 7.12 -21.57
C SER A 538 29.25 7.62 -21.30
N ASP A 539 29.74 7.45 -20.06
CA ASP A 539 31.09 7.77 -19.61
C ASP A 539 31.48 6.78 -18.49
N ASP A 540 32.35 5.83 -18.81
CA ASP A 540 32.82 4.75 -17.94
C ASP A 540 33.75 5.22 -16.81
N ARG A 541 34.19 6.49 -16.84
CA ARG A 541 35.02 7.10 -15.79
C ARG A 541 34.20 7.59 -14.60
N ARG A 542 32.86 7.50 -14.65
CA ARG A 542 31.97 7.92 -13.55
C ARG A 542 32.04 6.94 -12.39
N ALA A 543 32.28 7.44 -11.18
CA ALA A 543 32.28 6.63 -9.96
C ALA A 543 30.93 5.98 -9.60
N ARG A 544 29.81 6.50 -10.13
CA ARG A 544 28.48 5.89 -10.06
C ARG A 544 27.83 5.94 -11.45
N LEU A 545 27.57 4.77 -12.02
CA LEU A 545 26.88 4.60 -13.30
C LEU A 545 25.36 4.67 -13.14
N GLU A 546 24.86 4.23 -11.99
CA GLU A 546 23.43 4.21 -11.66
C GLU A 546 22.80 5.61 -11.73
N THR A 547 21.76 5.74 -12.55
CA THR A 547 20.91 6.91 -12.70
C THR A 547 19.45 6.52 -12.47
N SER A 548 18.79 7.24 -11.55
CA SER A 548 17.39 7.04 -11.19
C SER A 548 16.54 8.23 -11.65
N LEU A 549 15.42 7.94 -12.30
CA LEU A 549 14.43 8.90 -12.80
C LEU A 549 13.13 8.70 -12.02
N ILE A 550 12.52 9.76 -11.48
CA ILE A 550 11.23 9.62 -10.78
C ILE A 550 10.13 9.21 -11.75
N GLN A 551 9.24 8.35 -11.27
CA GLN A 551 8.01 8.00 -11.94
C GLN A 551 7.00 9.12 -11.68
N ARG A 552 6.50 9.79 -12.73
CA ARG A 552 5.48 10.85 -12.60
C ARG A 552 4.65 11.01 -13.88
N TRP A 553 3.54 11.72 -13.79
CA TRP A 553 2.70 12.05 -14.94
C TRP A 553 3.25 13.22 -15.77
N ARG A 554 2.93 13.24 -17.07
CA ARG A 554 3.15 14.41 -17.93
C ARG A 554 2.07 15.46 -17.72
N LEU A 555 2.32 16.41 -16.82
CA LEU A 555 1.49 17.60 -16.65
C LEU A 555 2.16 18.83 -17.25
N GLU A 556 1.45 19.50 -18.14
CA GLU A 556 1.90 20.73 -18.82
C GLU A 556 0.86 21.84 -18.62
N LYS A 557 1.33 23.05 -18.33
CA LYS A 557 0.49 24.26 -18.27
C LYS A 557 -0.06 24.63 -19.65
N VAL A 558 -1.31 25.10 -19.70
CA VAL A 558 -1.89 25.75 -20.89
C VAL A 558 -1.13 27.02 -21.25
N ASP A 559 -0.87 27.89 -20.27
CA ASP A 559 0.09 28.99 -20.39
C ASP A 559 1.40 28.62 -19.67
N PRO A 560 2.50 28.31 -20.39
CA PRO A 560 3.77 27.94 -19.78
C PRO A 560 4.46 29.09 -19.04
N ASN A 561 4.10 30.36 -19.30
CA ASN A 561 4.73 31.52 -18.68
C ASN A 561 4.02 31.98 -17.40
N ALA A 562 2.78 31.55 -17.18
CA ALA A 562 2.02 31.89 -15.99
C ALA A 562 2.54 31.14 -14.75
N ALA A 563 2.61 31.83 -13.60
CA ALA A 563 2.99 31.22 -12.33
C ALA A 563 2.07 30.04 -11.96
N VAL A 564 0.76 30.24 -12.11
CA VAL A 564 -0.28 29.21 -12.00
C VAL A 564 -1.08 29.17 -13.30
N SER A 565 -1.31 27.98 -13.85
CA SER A 565 -2.15 27.77 -15.05
C SER A 565 -2.91 26.46 -14.92
N ARG A 566 -4.07 26.35 -15.61
CA ARG A 566 -4.69 25.05 -15.85
C ARG A 566 -3.74 24.12 -16.60
N VAL A 567 -3.87 22.82 -16.37
CA VAL A 567 -3.14 21.79 -17.15
C VAL A 567 -3.80 21.55 -18.52
N LYS A 568 -3.01 21.13 -19.51
CA LYS A 568 -3.52 20.76 -20.84
C LYS A 568 -4.27 19.43 -20.83
N ASN A 569 -3.73 18.45 -20.11
CA ASN A 569 -4.27 17.10 -19.97
C ASN A 569 -4.30 16.76 -18.47
N PRO A 570 -5.48 16.77 -17.81
CA PRO A 570 -5.59 16.37 -16.41
C PRO A 570 -5.52 14.84 -16.25
N ILE A 571 -5.12 14.39 -15.07
CA ILE A 571 -5.18 12.98 -14.67
C ILE A 571 -6.63 12.69 -14.29
N VAL A 572 -7.37 12.02 -15.17
CA VAL A 572 -8.78 11.66 -14.94
C VAL A 572 -8.85 10.26 -14.34
N TYR A 573 -9.40 10.15 -13.13
CA TYR A 573 -9.77 8.89 -12.49
C TYR A 573 -11.26 8.61 -12.68
N TRP A 574 -11.59 7.36 -13.03
CA TRP A 574 -12.95 6.89 -13.19
C TRP A 574 -13.30 5.95 -12.03
N ILE A 575 -14.33 6.31 -11.27
CA ILE A 575 -14.92 5.45 -10.24
C ILE A 575 -15.77 4.41 -10.95
N ASP A 576 -15.35 3.15 -10.85
CA ASP A 576 -16.05 2.00 -11.43
C ASP A 576 -17.40 1.75 -10.71
N PRO A 577 -18.45 1.24 -11.37
CA PRO A 577 -19.74 1.00 -10.73
C PRO A 577 -19.69 -0.03 -9.59
N SER A 578 -18.66 -0.87 -9.53
CA SER A 578 -18.38 -1.78 -8.40
C SER A 578 -18.17 -1.07 -7.07
N VAL A 579 -17.74 0.20 -7.05
CA VAL A 579 -17.59 0.98 -5.83
C VAL A 579 -18.98 1.24 -5.22
N PRO A 580 -19.24 0.82 -3.96
CA PRO A 580 -20.54 1.01 -3.31
C PRO A 580 -20.96 2.50 -3.29
N PRO A 581 -22.23 2.84 -3.62
CA PRO A 581 -22.70 4.23 -3.71
C PRO A 581 -22.34 5.12 -2.51
N GLU A 582 -22.44 4.56 -1.30
CA GLU A 582 -22.12 5.18 -0.02
C GLU A 582 -20.66 5.65 0.10
N TYR A 583 -19.71 5.01 -0.59
CA TYR A 583 -18.28 5.34 -0.52
C TYR A 583 -17.79 6.24 -1.65
N ARG A 584 -18.59 6.44 -2.71
CA ARG A 584 -18.18 7.20 -3.91
C ARG A 584 -17.81 8.65 -3.60
N ALA A 585 -18.45 9.25 -2.58
CA ALA A 585 -18.15 10.62 -2.14
C ALA A 585 -16.75 10.72 -1.49
N ALA A 586 -16.42 9.84 -0.54
CA ALA A 586 -15.09 9.78 0.08
C ALA A 586 -13.98 9.40 -0.92
N VAL A 587 -14.25 8.46 -1.84
CA VAL A 587 -13.32 8.14 -2.94
C VAL A 587 -13.06 9.37 -3.82
N ALA A 588 -14.11 10.09 -4.22
CA ALA A 588 -13.97 11.32 -4.99
C ALA A 588 -13.20 12.41 -4.22
N ALA A 589 -13.45 12.55 -2.91
CA ALA A 589 -12.73 13.49 -2.05
C ALA A 589 -11.24 13.16 -1.95
N GLY A 590 -10.88 11.88 -1.76
CA GLY A 590 -9.49 11.45 -1.67
C GLY A 590 -8.71 11.63 -2.97
N VAL A 591 -9.35 11.42 -4.13
CA VAL A 591 -8.74 11.74 -5.44
C VAL A 591 -8.52 13.26 -5.57
N LEU A 592 -9.54 14.07 -5.28
CA LEU A 592 -9.49 15.52 -5.50
C LEU A 592 -8.61 16.26 -4.49
N GLY A 593 -8.37 15.70 -3.31
CA GLY A 593 -7.52 16.29 -2.26
C GLY A 593 -6.09 16.61 -2.73
N TRP A 594 -5.57 15.86 -3.69
CA TRP A 594 -4.25 16.09 -4.29
C TRP A 594 -4.15 17.39 -5.10
N ASN A 595 -5.25 17.96 -5.60
CA ASN A 595 -5.20 19.24 -6.34
C ASN A 595 -4.60 20.38 -5.51
N ARG A 596 -4.77 20.37 -4.18
CA ARG A 596 -4.15 21.35 -3.26
C ARG A 596 -2.62 21.37 -3.37
N ALA A 597 -1.98 20.23 -3.58
CA ALA A 597 -0.53 20.14 -3.78
C ALA A 597 -0.12 20.59 -5.19
N PHE A 598 -0.88 20.18 -6.21
CA PHE A 598 -0.63 20.58 -7.60
C PHE A 598 -0.80 22.08 -7.83
N GLU A 599 -1.80 22.72 -7.22
CA GLU A 599 -2.02 24.16 -7.26
C GLU A 599 -0.83 24.93 -6.67
N LYS A 600 -0.24 24.44 -5.56
CA LYS A 600 1.01 24.96 -4.99
C LYS A 600 2.22 24.78 -5.90
N ALA A 601 2.24 23.74 -6.72
CA ALA A 601 3.22 23.56 -7.81
C ALA A 601 2.89 24.37 -9.09
N GLY A 602 1.81 25.15 -9.08
CA GLY A 602 1.38 26.00 -10.20
C GLY A 602 0.49 25.32 -11.25
N LEU A 603 -0.04 24.12 -10.96
CA LEU A 603 -0.83 23.29 -11.87
C LEU A 603 -2.28 23.21 -11.37
N LEU A 604 -3.14 24.07 -11.91
CA LEU A 604 -4.56 24.13 -11.53
C LEU A 604 -5.36 23.01 -12.21
N GLY A 605 -6.19 22.30 -11.44
CA GLY A 605 -7.02 21.20 -11.95
C GLY A 605 -6.22 20.05 -12.54
N ALA A 606 -5.10 19.69 -11.89
CA ALA A 606 -4.23 18.60 -12.33
C ALA A 606 -4.89 17.22 -12.27
N VAL A 607 -5.80 17.02 -11.31
CA VAL A 607 -6.52 15.77 -11.08
C VAL A 607 -8.03 15.99 -11.20
N GLU A 608 -8.70 15.10 -11.92
CA GLU A 608 -10.16 15.05 -12.03
C GLU A 608 -10.68 13.66 -11.62
N VAL A 609 -11.91 13.62 -11.09
CA VAL A 609 -12.62 12.38 -10.83
C VAL A 609 -13.97 12.38 -11.52
N ARG A 610 -14.36 11.24 -12.08
CA ARG A 610 -15.61 11.04 -12.83
C ARG A 610 -16.23 9.69 -12.47
N MET A 611 -17.55 9.57 -12.55
CA MET A 611 -18.21 8.26 -12.53
C MET A 611 -18.05 7.60 -13.90
N ALA A 612 -17.75 6.29 -13.91
CA ALA A 612 -17.83 5.48 -15.13
C ALA A 612 -19.28 5.51 -15.69
N PRO A 613 -19.47 5.72 -17.01
CA PRO A 613 -20.77 5.66 -17.66
C PRO A 613 -21.20 4.22 -17.97
N ASP A 614 -22.47 3.91 -17.68
CA ASP A 614 -23.07 2.59 -17.94
C ASP A 614 -23.54 2.40 -19.41
N ASP A 615 -23.19 3.33 -20.31
CA ASP A 615 -23.63 3.33 -21.72
C ASP A 615 -22.76 2.48 -22.67
N GLY A 616 -21.74 1.79 -22.12
CA GLY A 616 -20.79 0.98 -22.88
C GLY A 616 -19.71 1.77 -23.61
N SER A 617 -19.55 3.08 -23.34
CA SER A 617 -18.40 3.87 -23.81
C SER A 617 -17.15 3.68 -22.95
N PHE A 618 -17.31 3.11 -21.76
CA PHE A 618 -16.25 2.81 -20.79
C PHE A 618 -16.01 1.30 -20.68
N ASP A 619 -14.75 0.92 -20.58
CA ASP A 619 -14.30 -0.44 -20.28
C ASP A 619 -13.04 -0.31 -19.40
N PRO A 620 -12.99 -0.91 -18.19
CA PRO A 620 -11.84 -0.77 -17.30
C PRO A 620 -10.56 -1.42 -17.84
N ASP A 621 -10.65 -2.14 -18.96
CA ASP A 621 -9.55 -2.79 -19.66
C ASP A 621 -8.94 -1.90 -20.76
N ASP A 622 -9.54 -0.75 -21.08
CA ASP A 622 -8.97 0.20 -22.05
C ASP A 622 -7.92 1.10 -21.39
N ALA A 623 -6.68 1.04 -21.86
CA ALA A 623 -5.55 1.78 -21.29
C ALA A 623 -5.66 3.31 -21.39
N ARG A 624 -6.71 3.86 -22.04
CA ARG A 624 -7.08 5.27 -22.01
C ARG A 624 -7.67 5.73 -20.67
N PHE A 625 -8.17 4.83 -19.84
CA PHE A 625 -8.79 5.16 -18.55
C PHE A 625 -7.89 4.80 -17.36
N ASN A 626 -7.91 5.65 -16.33
CA ASN A 626 -7.42 5.30 -15.00
C ASN A 626 -8.62 4.96 -14.14
N VAL A 627 -8.59 3.85 -13.40
CA VAL A 627 -9.82 3.30 -12.80
C VAL A 627 -9.63 2.99 -11.32
N ILE A 628 -10.63 3.34 -10.50
CA ILE A 628 -10.75 2.94 -9.11
C ILE A 628 -11.81 1.85 -9.03
N ARG A 629 -11.42 0.64 -8.63
CA ARG A 629 -12.24 -0.58 -8.68
C ARG A 629 -12.38 -1.22 -7.30
N TRP A 630 -13.56 -1.80 -7.05
CA TRP A 630 -13.86 -2.54 -5.83
C TRP A 630 -13.75 -4.05 -6.08
N TYR A 631 -13.02 -4.75 -5.22
CA TYR A 631 -12.82 -6.21 -5.31
C TYR A 631 -13.43 -6.91 -4.09
N LEU A 632 -13.76 -8.19 -4.24
CA LEU A 632 -14.25 -9.03 -3.15
C LEU A 632 -13.32 -10.23 -3.00
N ASP A 633 -12.54 -10.22 -1.93
CA ASP A 633 -11.60 -11.28 -1.58
C ASP A 633 -11.97 -11.87 -0.21
N LYS A 634 -11.71 -13.18 -0.04
CA LYS A 634 -12.17 -13.98 1.11
C LYS A 634 -11.18 -14.00 2.28
N ASP A 635 -9.91 -13.70 2.02
CA ASP A 635 -8.79 -13.86 2.96
C ASP A 635 -7.71 -12.78 2.80
N ALA A 636 -7.58 -12.15 1.62
CA ALA A 636 -6.69 -11.02 1.39
C ALA A 636 -7.38 -9.67 1.59
N SER A 637 -6.81 -8.87 2.49
CA SER A 637 -7.27 -7.54 2.86
C SER A 637 -6.23 -6.53 2.35
N TYR A 638 -6.35 -6.12 1.08
CA TYR A 638 -5.42 -5.22 0.41
C TYR A 638 -6.13 -4.00 -0.21
N ALA A 639 -5.35 -2.94 -0.37
CA ALA A 639 -5.62 -1.85 -1.30
C ALA A 639 -4.29 -1.58 -2.01
N ILE A 640 -4.32 -1.22 -3.29
CA ILE A 640 -3.10 -0.99 -4.07
C ILE A 640 -3.32 -0.03 -5.25
N GLY A 641 -2.52 1.03 -5.29
CA GLY A 641 -2.34 1.93 -6.45
C GLY A 641 -1.24 1.43 -7.38
N GLN A 642 -1.63 0.85 -8.53
CA GLN A 642 -0.73 0.35 -9.56
C GLN A 642 -0.59 1.34 -10.73
N VAL A 643 0.59 1.36 -11.37
CA VAL A 643 0.92 2.25 -12.49
C VAL A 643 1.56 1.52 -13.67
N ARG A 644 1.19 1.94 -14.89
CA ARG A 644 1.90 1.63 -16.14
C ARG A 644 2.90 2.76 -16.42
N VAL A 645 4.17 2.41 -16.54
CA VAL A 645 5.29 3.36 -16.62
C VAL A 645 6.12 3.06 -17.86
N ASP A 646 6.54 4.09 -18.60
CA ASP A 646 7.57 3.91 -19.63
C ASP A 646 8.93 3.71 -18.93
N PRO A 647 9.53 2.51 -18.98
CA PRO A 647 10.78 2.25 -18.30
C PRO A 647 11.97 3.02 -18.91
N LEU A 648 11.82 3.61 -20.09
CA LEU A 648 12.87 4.45 -20.67
C LEU A 648 12.91 5.84 -20.06
N THR A 649 11.79 6.37 -19.57
CA THR A 649 11.68 7.79 -19.18
C THR A 649 11.17 8.03 -17.76
N GLY A 650 10.46 7.09 -17.14
CA GLY A 650 9.71 7.31 -15.90
C GLY A 650 8.39 8.05 -16.12
N GLU A 651 7.86 8.12 -17.35
CA GLU A 651 6.52 8.66 -17.58
C GLU A 651 5.44 7.64 -17.16
N ILE A 652 4.62 8.01 -16.18
CA ILE A 652 3.36 7.29 -15.87
C ILE A 652 2.34 7.64 -16.95
N PHE A 653 1.71 6.62 -17.54
CA PHE A 653 0.74 6.80 -18.64
C PHE A 653 -0.58 6.04 -18.47
N GLY A 654 -0.77 5.36 -17.33
CA GLY A 654 -1.98 4.67 -16.94
C GLY A 654 -1.91 4.23 -15.47
N ALA A 655 -3.04 4.20 -14.76
CA ALA A 655 -3.09 3.75 -13.37
C ALA A 655 -4.38 2.99 -13.03
N THR A 656 -4.29 2.08 -12.07
CA THR A 656 -5.43 1.34 -11.51
C THR A 656 -5.32 1.35 -9.99
N VAL A 657 -6.39 1.75 -9.30
CA VAL A 657 -6.52 1.61 -7.85
C VAL A 657 -7.47 0.45 -7.58
N ALA A 658 -7.01 -0.56 -6.86
CA ALA A 658 -7.80 -1.72 -6.44
C ALA A 658 -8.03 -1.65 -4.93
N ILE A 659 -9.29 -1.67 -4.48
CA ILE A 659 -9.67 -1.68 -3.06
C ILE A 659 -10.48 -2.94 -2.77
N SER A 660 -10.01 -3.79 -1.85
CA SER A 660 -10.78 -4.96 -1.41
C SER A 660 -11.88 -4.55 -0.41
N ALA A 661 -13.08 -5.09 -0.58
CA ALA A 661 -14.17 -4.94 0.39
C ALA A 661 -13.78 -5.46 1.79
N LEU A 662 -12.88 -6.46 1.85
CA LEU A 662 -12.35 -6.96 3.11
C LEU A 662 -11.45 -5.93 3.81
N HIS A 663 -10.78 -5.04 3.06
CA HIS A 663 -9.98 -3.93 3.61
C HIS A 663 -10.86 -3.03 4.49
N VAL A 664 -11.98 -2.57 3.95
CA VAL A 664 -12.95 -1.72 4.66
C VAL A 664 -13.64 -2.47 5.81
N ARG A 665 -14.07 -3.72 5.59
CA ARG A 665 -14.71 -4.51 6.65
C ARG A 665 -13.77 -4.80 7.83
N SER A 666 -12.47 -5.01 7.58
CA SER A 666 -11.47 -5.24 8.62
C SER A 666 -11.20 -3.99 9.46
N ALA A 667 -11.10 -2.82 8.84
CA ALA A 667 -10.95 -1.55 9.56
C ALA A 667 -12.22 -1.13 10.32
N LEU A 668 -13.41 -1.53 9.84
CA LEU A 668 -14.66 -1.44 10.59
C LEU A 668 -14.87 -2.56 11.63
N GLY A 669 -13.90 -3.47 11.81
CA GLY A 669 -14.00 -4.59 12.76
C GLY A 669 -15.09 -5.64 12.44
N ALA A 670 -15.74 -5.56 11.28
CA ALA A 670 -16.95 -6.30 10.92
C ALA A 670 -16.71 -7.74 10.38
N THR A 671 -15.46 -8.22 10.35
CA THR A 671 -15.08 -9.53 9.74
C THR A 671 -14.38 -10.51 10.67
N PHE A 672 -13.90 -10.10 11.84
CA PHE A 672 -13.19 -10.98 12.78
C PHE A 672 -14.12 -11.81 13.70
N ARG A 673 -15.41 -11.91 13.35
CA ARG A 673 -16.29 -12.96 13.89
C ARG A 673 -16.17 -14.27 13.12
N ASP A 674 -15.86 -14.20 11.82
CA ASP A 674 -15.88 -15.36 10.93
C ASP A 674 -14.48 -15.72 10.39
N ILE A 675 -13.60 -14.72 10.21
CA ILE A 675 -12.22 -14.96 9.74
C ILE A 675 -11.32 -15.25 10.94
N GLY A 676 -11.38 -16.49 11.39
CA GLY A 676 -10.34 -17.07 12.20
C GLY A 676 -9.15 -17.46 11.33
N GLY A 677 -8.07 -16.69 11.38
CA GLY A 677 -6.86 -16.93 10.60
C GLY A 677 -5.63 -16.26 11.22
N ASP A 678 -4.51 -16.95 11.13
CA ASP A 678 -3.22 -16.60 11.72
C ASP A 678 -2.68 -15.23 11.25
N THR A 679 -2.84 -14.20 12.10
CA THR A 679 -2.42 -12.83 11.77
C THR A 679 -0.91 -12.64 11.71
N GLU A 680 -0.11 -13.51 12.33
CA GLU A 680 1.36 -13.40 12.27
C GLU A 680 1.91 -13.95 10.94
N ARG A 681 1.26 -14.95 10.32
CA ARG A 681 1.60 -15.38 8.96
C ARG A 681 1.27 -14.35 7.89
N ALA A 682 0.15 -13.63 8.01
CA ALA A 682 -0.20 -12.57 7.07
C ALA A 682 0.82 -11.41 7.05
N ALA A 683 1.55 -11.20 8.15
CA ALA A 683 2.61 -10.18 8.23
C ALA A 683 3.91 -10.57 7.51
N HIS A 684 4.15 -11.86 7.25
CA HIS A 684 5.45 -12.38 6.80
C HIS A 684 5.58 -12.67 5.29
N VAL A 685 4.53 -12.47 4.49
CA VAL A 685 4.51 -12.87 3.05
C VAL A 685 4.58 -11.66 2.09
N CYS A 686 4.68 -10.43 2.59
CA CYS A 686 4.80 -9.23 1.75
C CYS A 686 6.27 -8.92 1.37
N ALA A 687 6.86 -9.70 0.47
CA ALA A 687 8.14 -9.38 -0.17
C ALA A 687 8.03 -8.22 -1.21
N GLY A 688 6.85 -7.61 -1.37
CA GLY A 688 6.54 -6.59 -2.39
C GLY A 688 5.50 -5.53 -2.03
N GLY A 689 5.19 -5.32 -0.73
CA GLY A 689 4.39 -4.19 -0.24
C GLY A 689 2.87 -4.40 -0.08
N CYS A 690 2.23 -3.44 0.61
CA CYS A 690 0.78 -3.32 0.88
C CYS A 690 0.11 -4.34 1.80
N GLY A 691 0.73 -4.64 2.95
CA GLY A 691 0.09 -5.34 4.08
C GLY A 691 -0.82 -4.48 5.00
N ARG A 692 -1.13 -3.23 4.61
CA ARG A 692 -1.71 -2.18 5.49
C ARG A 692 -2.95 -2.66 6.27
N ALA A 693 -3.87 -3.39 5.65
CA ALA A 693 -5.15 -3.72 6.29
C ALA A 693 -5.07 -4.78 7.40
N SER A 694 -4.28 -5.85 7.20
CA SER A 694 -4.16 -6.94 8.17
C SER A 694 -3.58 -6.42 9.50
N ALA A 695 -2.56 -5.55 9.40
CA ALA A 695 -1.96 -4.92 10.55
C ALA A 695 -2.80 -3.73 11.09
N ALA A 696 -3.56 -3.00 10.26
CA ALA A 696 -4.53 -1.99 10.73
C ALA A 696 -5.69 -2.58 11.54
N ALA A 697 -6.10 -3.83 11.25
CA ALA A 697 -7.29 -4.44 11.83
C ALA A 697 -7.22 -4.55 13.37
N GLY A 698 -6.05 -4.84 13.94
CA GLY A 698 -5.85 -4.89 15.40
C GLY A 698 -6.10 -3.53 16.08
N PRO A 699 -5.35 -2.48 15.72
CA PRO A 699 -5.58 -1.11 16.17
C PRO A 699 -7.01 -0.59 15.93
N ALA A 700 -7.60 -0.89 14.77
CA ALA A 700 -8.96 -0.47 14.43
C ALA A 700 -10.04 -1.16 15.29
N GLN A 701 -9.91 -2.45 15.57
CA GLN A 701 -10.85 -3.15 16.45
C GLN A 701 -10.70 -2.71 17.92
N MET A 702 -9.47 -2.48 18.40
CA MET A 702 -9.28 -1.88 19.73
C MET A 702 -9.83 -0.45 19.80
N THR A 703 -9.86 0.26 18.65
CA THR A 703 -10.53 1.57 18.52
C THR A 703 -12.06 1.44 18.60
N ALA A 704 -12.65 0.41 18.01
CA ALA A 704 -14.07 0.12 18.20
C ALA A 704 -14.41 -0.21 19.67
N ASP A 705 -13.58 -1.04 20.33
CA ASP A 705 -13.78 -1.41 21.74
C ASP A 705 -13.67 -0.19 22.68
N ILE A 706 -12.71 0.72 22.47
CA ILE A 706 -12.56 1.91 23.33
C ILE A 706 -13.65 2.95 23.06
N VAL A 707 -14.10 3.07 21.81
CA VAL A 707 -15.30 3.83 21.46
C VAL A 707 -16.52 3.27 22.20
N GLU A 708 -16.72 1.95 22.20
CA GLU A 708 -17.81 1.30 22.97
C GLU A 708 -17.68 1.60 24.47
N ALA A 709 -16.49 1.41 25.05
CA ALA A 709 -16.22 1.67 26.46
C ALA A 709 -16.50 3.11 26.89
N ARG A 710 -16.30 4.08 25.98
CA ARG A 710 -16.55 5.51 26.18
C ARG A 710 -17.99 5.96 25.86
N GLY A 711 -18.89 5.02 25.53
CA GLY A 711 -20.32 5.29 25.30
C GLY A 711 -20.77 5.29 23.84
N GLY A 712 -19.90 4.91 22.91
CA GLY A 712 -20.15 4.90 21.47
C GLY A 712 -19.93 6.26 20.80
N LEU A 713 -19.84 6.23 19.46
CA LEU A 713 -19.94 7.44 18.65
C LEU A 713 -21.42 7.81 18.45
N ASN A 714 -21.70 9.11 18.29
CA ASN A 714 -23.00 9.52 17.77
C ASN A 714 -23.09 9.17 16.25
N PRO A 715 -24.29 9.22 15.64
CA PRO A 715 -24.45 8.81 14.24
C PRO A 715 -23.62 9.61 13.23
N GLU A 716 -23.44 10.91 13.45
CA GLU A 716 -22.64 11.79 12.58
C GLU A 716 -21.15 11.44 12.65
N ASP A 717 -20.64 11.21 13.86
CA ASP A 717 -19.26 10.77 14.09
C ASP A 717 -19.01 9.35 13.57
N SER A 718 -20.02 8.47 13.61
CA SER A 718 -19.92 7.09 13.07
C SER A 718 -19.80 7.08 11.55
N GLU A 719 -20.63 7.86 10.86
CA GLU A 719 -20.55 8.02 9.40
C GLU A 719 -19.21 8.68 9.01
N ARG A 720 -18.82 9.75 9.72
CA ARG A 720 -17.56 10.45 9.48
C ARG A 720 -16.35 9.53 9.69
N PHE A 721 -16.35 8.67 10.71
CA PHE A 721 -15.27 7.69 10.94
C PHE A 721 -15.04 6.79 9.70
N LEU A 722 -16.11 6.36 9.03
CA LEU A 722 -16.03 5.53 7.82
C LEU A 722 -15.63 6.36 6.60
N GLN A 723 -16.27 7.51 6.37
CA GLN A 723 -15.95 8.37 5.22
C GLN A 723 -14.51 8.90 5.26
N ASP A 724 -14.01 9.30 6.46
CA ASP A 724 -12.63 9.74 6.66
C ASP A 724 -11.64 8.59 6.40
N TYR A 725 -11.97 7.35 6.78
CA TYR A 725 -11.15 6.17 6.49
C TYR A 725 -11.03 5.89 4.99
N ILE A 726 -12.15 5.91 4.27
CA ILE A 726 -12.18 5.72 2.81
C ILE A 726 -11.41 6.85 2.11
N THR A 727 -11.48 8.07 2.64
CA THR A 727 -10.75 9.23 2.13
C THR A 727 -9.24 9.09 2.36
N ASP A 728 -8.78 8.72 3.56
CA ASP A 728 -7.36 8.44 3.87
C ASP A 728 -6.80 7.31 3.00
N LEU A 729 -7.55 6.21 2.88
CA LEU A 729 -7.17 5.09 2.03
C LEU A 729 -7.04 5.53 0.56
N THR A 730 -8.03 6.27 0.04
CA THR A 730 -7.99 6.73 -1.35
C THR A 730 -6.87 7.76 -1.58
N LEU A 731 -6.60 8.65 -0.62
CA LEU A 731 -5.47 9.59 -0.66
C LEU A 731 -4.14 8.83 -0.81
N HIS A 732 -3.96 7.78 0.00
CA HIS A 732 -2.77 6.91 0.00
C HIS A 732 -2.57 6.20 -1.34
N GLU A 733 -3.59 5.47 -1.82
CA GLU A 733 -3.48 4.74 -3.09
C GLU A 733 -3.31 5.67 -4.29
N VAL A 734 -3.99 6.82 -4.29
CA VAL A 734 -3.78 7.84 -5.34
C VAL A 734 -2.36 8.39 -5.25
N GLY A 735 -1.79 8.59 -4.06
CA GLY A 735 -0.38 8.98 -3.86
C GLY A 735 0.61 8.05 -4.57
N HIS A 736 0.43 6.72 -4.43
CA HIS A 736 1.19 5.75 -5.22
C HIS A 736 1.01 5.94 -6.73
N THR A 737 -0.22 6.16 -7.20
CA THR A 737 -0.46 6.42 -8.64
C THR A 737 0.08 7.76 -9.16
N LEU A 738 0.41 8.70 -8.27
CA LEU A 738 1.13 9.94 -8.61
C LEU A 738 2.66 9.77 -8.63
N GLY A 739 3.15 8.58 -8.24
CA GLY A 739 4.55 8.19 -8.20
C GLY A 739 5.17 8.19 -6.80
N LEU A 740 4.41 8.41 -5.72
CA LEU A 740 4.97 8.53 -4.37
C LEU A 740 5.15 7.17 -3.67
N ARG A 741 6.22 7.06 -2.89
CA ARG A 741 6.49 5.93 -1.99
C ARG A 741 5.91 6.16 -0.61
N HIS A 742 5.91 5.11 0.21
CA HIS A 742 5.64 5.23 1.64
C HIS A 742 6.62 6.22 2.31
N ASN A 743 6.12 6.97 3.30
CA ASN A 743 6.94 7.79 4.18
C ASN A 743 6.65 7.45 5.64
N PHE A 744 7.50 6.60 6.22
CA PHE A 744 7.35 6.12 7.59
C PHE A 744 7.89 7.07 8.67
N LEU A 745 8.33 8.29 8.34
CA LEU A 745 8.64 9.33 9.34
C LEU A 745 7.59 10.44 9.40
N ALA A 746 6.62 10.45 8.49
CA ALA A 746 5.61 11.50 8.43
C ALA A 746 4.76 11.61 9.70
N LYS A 747 4.52 10.50 10.41
CA LYS A 747 3.84 10.48 11.72
C LYS A 747 4.54 11.23 12.84
N THR A 748 5.85 11.49 12.72
CA THR A 748 6.64 12.18 13.76
C THR A 748 6.43 13.70 13.79
N TRP A 749 5.65 14.23 12.86
CA TRP A 749 5.45 15.68 12.70
C TRP A 749 4.75 16.34 13.89
N LYS A 750 3.67 15.74 14.42
CA LYS A 750 2.82 16.31 15.48
C LYS A 750 3.10 15.73 16.86
N ASN A 751 2.93 16.52 17.91
CA ASN A 751 2.84 16.04 19.30
C ASN A 751 1.39 15.66 19.68
N GLU A 752 1.21 15.17 20.90
CA GLU A 752 -0.07 14.65 21.41
C GLU A 752 -1.17 15.73 21.52
N GLU A 753 -0.81 16.98 21.77
CA GLU A 753 -1.74 18.12 21.79
C GLU A 753 -2.18 18.49 20.37
N GLU A 754 -1.23 18.55 19.42
CA GLU A 754 -1.45 18.84 18.00
C GLU A 754 -2.27 17.73 17.29
N LEU A 755 -2.24 16.49 17.80
CA LEU A 755 -3.05 15.36 17.34
C LEU A 755 -4.54 15.45 17.73
N SER A 756 -4.89 16.28 18.73
CA SER A 756 -6.29 16.57 19.08
C SER A 756 -6.95 17.60 18.16
N GLN A 757 -6.15 18.33 17.37
CA GLN A 757 -6.61 19.43 16.52
C GLN A 757 -7.10 18.94 15.14
N PRO A 758 -8.09 19.61 14.52
CA PRO A 758 -8.54 19.28 13.16
C PRO A 758 -7.42 19.51 12.12
N GLY A 759 -7.46 18.74 11.03
CA GLY A 759 -6.48 18.80 9.94
C GLY A 759 -5.76 17.46 9.73
N PRO A 760 -4.55 17.44 9.14
CA PRO A 760 -3.80 16.21 8.93
C PRO A 760 -3.32 15.64 10.26
N VAL A 761 -3.30 14.31 10.38
CA VAL A 761 -2.76 13.55 11.51
C VAL A 761 -1.24 13.39 11.38
N ALA A 762 -0.74 13.22 10.15
CA ALA A 762 0.67 13.08 9.82
C ALA A 762 1.11 14.08 8.73
N ALA A 763 2.42 14.24 8.52
CA ALA A 763 2.93 15.13 7.49
C ALA A 763 2.69 14.64 6.05
N SER A 764 2.39 13.35 5.89
CA SER A 764 2.11 12.67 4.63
C SER A 764 0.97 11.69 4.81
N VAL A 765 0.14 11.51 3.79
CA VAL A 765 -0.80 10.37 3.71
C VAL A 765 -0.10 9.04 3.43
N MET A 766 1.19 9.05 3.09
CA MET A 766 1.96 7.86 2.70
C MET A 766 2.54 7.04 3.88
N ASP A 767 2.16 7.30 5.13
CA ASP A 767 2.56 6.51 6.33
C ASP A 767 1.50 5.43 6.67
N TYR A 768 1.87 4.43 7.46
CA TYR A 768 0.95 3.42 7.99
C TYR A 768 0.52 3.78 9.41
N LEU A 769 -0.46 4.68 9.48
CA LEU A 769 -1.03 5.19 10.73
C LEU A 769 -2.06 4.20 11.31
N PRO A 770 -2.03 3.94 12.63
CA PRO A 770 -3.20 3.43 13.35
C PRO A 770 -4.28 4.53 13.46
N PRO A 771 -5.52 4.19 13.86
CA PRO A 771 -6.49 5.21 14.23
C PRO A 771 -5.95 6.05 15.40
N ASN A 772 -6.08 7.37 15.27
CA ASN A 772 -5.71 8.34 16.29
C ASN A 772 -6.73 8.31 17.43
N VAL A 773 -6.49 7.46 18.43
CA VAL A 773 -7.28 7.39 19.67
C VAL A 773 -6.63 8.26 20.73
N ALA A 774 -7.36 9.25 21.24
CA ALA A 774 -6.89 10.06 22.34
C ALA A 774 -6.75 9.23 23.63
N ALA A 775 -5.60 9.36 24.30
CA ALA A 775 -5.35 8.79 25.61
C ALA A 775 -6.37 9.31 26.65
N PRO A 776 -6.62 8.58 27.76
CA PRO A 776 -7.57 9.00 28.78
C PRO A 776 -7.35 10.46 29.23
N GLY A 777 -8.43 11.24 29.31
CA GLY A 777 -8.37 12.66 29.72
C GLY A 777 -7.94 13.66 28.63
N HIS A 778 -7.61 13.21 27.41
CA HIS A 778 -7.27 14.08 26.28
C HIS A 778 -8.47 14.25 25.33
N ALA A 779 -8.50 15.36 24.58
CA ALA A 779 -9.53 15.61 23.58
C ALA A 779 -9.33 14.73 22.33
N GLN A 780 -10.42 14.18 21.79
CA GLN A 780 -10.38 13.33 20.61
C GLN A 780 -10.27 14.17 19.33
N GLY A 781 -9.17 14.00 18.58
CA GLY A 781 -8.98 14.58 17.26
C GLY A 781 -9.60 13.72 16.13
N PRO A 782 -9.28 14.00 14.85
CA PRO A 782 -9.64 13.14 13.73
C PRO A 782 -9.08 11.74 13.92
N PHE A 783 -9.91 10.69 13.77
CA PHE A 783 -9.47 9.29 13.93
C PHE A 783 -8.56 8.81 12.79
N TRP A 784 -8.79 9.29 11.57
CA TRP A 784 -8.02 8.99 10.37
C TRP A 784 -7.35 10.26 9.85
N ASN A 785 -6.50 10.16 8.82
CA ASN A 785 -5.83 11.31 8.23
C ASN A 785 -6.67 11.86 7.05
N PRO A 786 -7.49 12.91 7.22
CA PRO A 786 -8.55 13.23 6.26
C PRO A 786 -8.04 14.03 5.04
N GLN A 787 -6.76 14.39 5.01
CA GLN A 787 -6.17 15.27 4.00
C GLN A 787 -4.65 15.14 3.92
N ILE A 788 -4.09 15.54 2.77
CA ILE A 788 -2.63 15.67 2.59
C ILE A 788 -1.96 16.62 3.59
N GLY A 789 -0.70 16.35 3.90
CA GLY A 789 0.15 17.15 4.79
C GLY A 789 1.28 17.91 4.07
N PRO A 790 2.15 18.63 4.82
CA PRO A 790 3.25 19.41 4.26
C PRO A 790 4.29 18.58 3.46
N TYR A 791 4.51 17.32 3.80
CA TYR A 791 5.40 16.43 3.04
C TYR A 791 4.85 16.18 1.63
N ASP A 792 3.56 15.88 1.53
CA ASP A 792 2.88 15.60 0.25
C ASP A 792 2.95 16.83 -0.68
N GLU A 793 2.70 18.01 -0.14
CA GLU A 793 2.82 19.29 -0.86
C GLU A 793 4.25 19.53 -1.36
N TRP A 794 5.27 19.21 -0.55
CA TRP A 794 6.68 19.35 -0.92
C TRP A 794 7.14 18.30 -1.94
N ALA A 795 6.74 17.04 -1.78
CA ALA A 795 7.05 15.98 -2.72
C ALA A 795 6.45 16.26 -4.10
N ILE A 796 5.16 16.65 -4.16
CA ILE A 796 4.54 17.09 -5.42
C ILE A 796 5.25 18.33 -6.00
N ALA A 797 5.68 19.29 -5.18
CA ALA A 797 6.51 20.39 -5.67
C ALA A 797 7.82 19.89 -6.30
N TYR A 798 8.52 18.92 -5.69
CA TYR A 798 9.70 18.29 -6.29
C TYR A 798 9.38 17.57 -7.60
N GLY A 799 8.26 16.84 -7.68
CA GLY A 799 7.86 16.12 -8.89
C GLY A 799 7.41 17.01 -10.04
N TYR A 800 6.75 18.15 -9.75
CA TYR A 800 5.93 18.85 -10.73
C TYR A 800 6.18 20.36 -10.87
N THR A 801 6.97 21.01 -10.00
CA THR A 801 7.37 22.42 -10.22
C THR A 801 8.14 22.56 -11.54
N ASP A 802 7.80 23.55 -12.35
CA ASP A 802 8.56 23.91 -13.54
C ASP A 802 9.66 24.92 -13.22
N PHE A 803 10.88 24.63 -13.69
CA PHE A 803 12.07 25.46 -13.56
C PHE A 803 12.52 26.05 -14.91
N GLY A 804 11.67 25.97 -15.93
CA GLY A 804 11.96 26.36 -17.30
C GLY A 804 12.63 25.25 -18.11
N ALA A 805 13.16 25.60 -19.29
CA ALA A 805 13.65 24.64 -20.27
C ALA A 805 15.12 24.20 -20.08
N SER A 806 15.89 24.87 -19.22
CA SER A 806 17.33 24.59 -19.03
C SER A 806 17.56 23.49 -17.99
N ALA A 807 18.34 22.47 -18.36
CA ALA A 807 18.75 21.40 -17.45
C ALA A 807 19.48 21.94 -16.19
N ALA A 808 20.30 22.99 -16.33
CA ALA A 808 21.00 23.60 -15.21
C ALA A 808 20.06 24.35 -14.24
N ALA A 809 18.98 24.94 -14.76
CA ALA A 809 17.95 25.58 -13.94
C ALA A 809 17.10 24.55 -13.19
N GLU A 810 16.76 23.43 -13.85
CA GLU A 810 16.07 22.31 -13.21
C GLU A 810 16.94 21.64 -12.14
N GLU A 811 18.23 21.39 -12.40
CA GLU A 811 19.14 20.82 -11.40
C GLU A 811 19.29 21.73 -10.16
N ALA A 812 19.48 23.03 -10.36
CA ALA A 812 19.56 24.00 -9.26
C ALA A 812 18.23 24.11 -8.48
N GLY A 813 17.09 24.09 -9.18
CA GLY A 813 15.76 24.14 -8.58
C GLY A 813 15.40 22.90 -7.77
N LEU A 814 15.67 21.71 -8.31
CA LEU A 814 15.47 20.43 -7.62
C LEU A 814 16.39 20.29 -6.42
N ARG A 815 17.66 20.71 -6.54
CA ARG A 815 18.58 20.75 -5.40
C ARG A 815 18.06 21.66 -4.29
N LYS A 816 17.62 22.88 -4.63
CA LYS A 816 17.02 23.82 -3.66
C LYS A 816 15.78 23.24 -2.97
N LEU A 817 14.93 22.48 -3.68
CA LEU A 817 13.80 21.79 -3.07
C LEU A 817 14.24 20.65 -2.15
N ALA A 818 15.16 19.79 -2.59
CA ALA A 818 15.62 18.64 -1.82
C ALA A 818 16.46 19.04 -0.59
N ASP A 819 17.15 20.19 -0.64
CA ASP A 819 17.89 20.77 0.49
C ASP A 819 16.96 21.26 1.63
N ARG A 820 15.63 21.27 1.41
CA ARG A 820 14.61 21.52 2.46
C ARG A 820 14.32 20.30 3.36
N SER A 821 14.90 19.12 3.10
CA SER A 821 14.56 17.88 3.82
C SER A 821 14.81 17.89 5.33
N GLY A 822 15.46 18.93 5.88
CA GLY A 822 15.62 19.16 7.32
C GLY A 822 14.59 20.12 7.93
N GLU A 823 13.62 20.62 7.15
CA GLU A 823 12.50 21.41 7.68
C GLU A 823 11.48 20.50 8.41
N PRO A 824 10.85 20.96 9.51
CA PRO A 824 9.89 20.15 10.26
C PRO A 824 8.74 19.60 9.41
N GLY A 825 8.55 18.28 9.45
CA GLY A 825 7.54 17.58 8.66
C GLY A 825 7.98 17.22 7.24
N LEU A 826 9.25 17.45 6.86
CA LEU A 826 9.83 16.98 5.59
C LEU A 826 10.74 15.75 5.74
N ASP A 827 10.82 15.16 6.94
CA ASP A 827 11.49 13.87 7.20
C ASP A 827 10.96 12.75 6.27
N TYR A 828 11.86 11.85 5.86
CA TYR A 828 11.55 10.75 4.95
C TYR A 828 12.22 9.43 5.33
N ALA A 829 11.43 8.35 5.39
CA ALA A 829 11.91 6.96 5.44
C ALA A 829 11.04 6.08 4.54
N THR A 830 11.69 5.24 3.72
CA THR A 830 11.06 4.36 2.72
C THR A 830 10.90 2.92 3.25
N ASP A 831 10.29 2.03 2.46
CA ASP A 831 10.15 0.59 2.77
C ASP A 831 11.47 -0.07 3.21
N GLU A 832 12.58 0.28 2.54
CA GLU A 832 13.92 -0.22 2.81
C GLU A 832 14.52 0.34 4.11
N ASP A 833 13.93 1.39 4.68
CA ASP A 833 14.35 2.03 5.93
C ASP A 833 13.57 1.48 7.16
N LEU A 834 12.67 0.50 6.97
CA LEU A 834 11.93 -0.20 8.04
C LEU A 834 12.77 -1.22 8.84
N VAL A 835 14.10 -1.10 8.79
CA VAL A 835 15.03 -1.96 9.55
C VAL A 835 14.83 -1.82 11.06
N ASP A 836 15.14 -2.87 11.83
CA ASP A 836 15.00 -2.94 13.31
C ASP A 836 15.89 -1.96 14.12
N ILE A 837 16.39 -0.90 13.49
CA ILE A 837 17.31 0.09 14.09
C ILE A 837 16.56 1.33 14.57
N ASP A 838 15.69 1.94 13.77
CA ASP A 838 15.01 3.19 14.14
C ASP A 838 13.57 2.93 14.65
N PRO A 839 13.27 3.16 15.95
CA PRO A 839 11.92 2.98 16.47
C PRO A 839 10.90 3.95 15.86
N ASP A 840 11.34 5.11 15.37
CA ASP A 840 10.44 6.12 14.82
C ASP A 840 9.95 5.75 13.41
N THR A 841 10.64 4.83 12.67
CA THR A 841 10.16 4.32 11.37
C THR A 841 9.15 3.17 11.49
N ARG A 842 9.04 2.50 12.65
CA ARG A 842 8.05 1.42 12.87
C ARG A 842 6.64 1.87 12.44
N PRO A 843 5.86 1.06 11.69
CA PRO A 843 4.46 1.37 11.41
C PRO A 843 3.59 1.21 12.67
N TRP A 844 2.33 1.64 12.60
CA TRP A 844 1.32 1.43 13.66
C TRP A 844 1.51 2.23 14.96
N HIS A 845 2.24 3.34 14.90
CA HIS A 845 2.20 4.40 15.91
C HIS A 845 1.91 5.78 15.27
N ILE A 846 1.63 6.78 16.11
CA ILE A 846 1.53 8.19 15.70
C ILE A 846 2.18 9.10 16.75
N GLY A 847 2.69 10.24 16.32
CA GLY A 847 3.23 11.27 17.20
C GLY A 847 4.76 11.38 17.16
N ARG A 848 5.26 12.54 17.60
CA ARG A 848 6.69 12.90 17.62
C ARG A 848 7.52 12.08 18.61
N ASP A 849 6.90 11.53 19.66
CA ASP A 849 7.58 10.62 20.59
C ASP A 849 6.88 9.26 20.66
N ALA A 850 7.47 8.26 20.01
CA ALA A 850 7.05 6.86 20.08
C ALA A 850 6.87 6.34 21.52
N LEU A 851 7.62 6.88 22.50
CA LEU A 851 7.49 6.50 23.92
C LEU A 851 6.27 7.15 24.60
N ALA A 852 5.84 8.33 24.15
CA ALA A 852 4.61 8.98 24.59
C ALA A 852 3.38 8.26 23.99
N PHE A 853 3.42 7.90 22.70
CA PHE A 853 2.42 7.04 22.08
C PHE A 853 2.27 5.70 22.82
N ALA A 854 3.38 4.99 23.07
CA ALA A 854 3.36 3.72 23.79
C ALA A 854 2.73 3.86 25.20
N ARG A 855 2.99 4.96 25.91
CA ARG A 855 2.35 5.28 27.19
C ARG A 855 0.84 5.45 27.05
N GLY A 856 0.38 6.28 26.11
CA GLY A 856 -1.05 6.48 25.84
C GLY A 856 -1.75 5.19 25.41
N ARG A 857 -1.06 4.30 24.69
CA ARG A 857 -1.55 2.97 24.30
C ARG A 857 -1.71 2.04 25.51
N PHE A 858 -0.74 1.99 26.43
CA PHE A 858 -0.88 1.26 27.71
C PHE A 858 -2.04 1.81 28.55
N GLU A 859 -2.20 3.13 28.63
CA GLU A 859 -3.30 3.78 29.38
C GLU A 859 -4.67 3.45 28.78
N THR A 860 -4.78 3.48 27.45
CA THR A 860 -5.98 3.08 26.70
C THR A 860 -6.31 1.59 26.91
N ALA A 861 -5.29 0.73 26.94
CA ALA A 861 -5.48 -0.67 27.31
C ALA A 861 -6.00 -0.77 28.76
N ARG A 862 -5.39 -0.09 29.74
CA ARG A 862 -5.87 -0.11 31.14
C ARG A 862 -7.35 0.33 31.26
N GLU A 863 -7.80 1.29 30.45
CA GLU A 863 -9.21 1.70 30.38
C GLU A 863 -10.13 0.54 29.93
N LEU A 864 -9.80 -0.15 28.82
CA LEU A 864 -10.53 -1.35 28.36
C LEU A 864 -10.54 -2.46 29.41
N TRP A 865 -9.38 -2.76 29.98
CA TRP A 865 -9.19 -3.76 31.01
C TRP A 865 -10.10 -3.50 32.24
N SER A 866 -10.23 -2.23 32.65
CA SER A 866 -11.14 -1.79 33.72
C SER A 866 -12.62 -1.90 33.32
N TRP A 867 -12.96 -1.56 32.08
CA TRP A 867 -14.32 -1.66 31.56
C TRP A 867 -14.82 -3.11 31.47
N LEU A 868 -13.98 -4.05 31.01
CA LEU A 868 -14.27 -5.48 30.87
C LEU A 868 -14.66 -6.18 32.19
N GLU A 869 -14.20 -5.68 33.34
CA GLU A 869 -14.67 -6.14 34.66
C GLU A 869 -16.20 -6.01 34.78
N THR A 870 -16.76 -4.92 34.26
CA THR A 870 -18.18 -4.59 34.36
C THR A 870 -18.99 -4.98 33.12
N ARG A 871 -18.40 -5.02 31.92
CA ARG A 871 -19.11 -5.46 30.70
C ARG A 871 -19.66 -6.88 30.87
N ARG A 872 -20.83 -7.12 30.26
CA ARG A 872 -21.52 -8.41 30.13
C ARG A 872 -21.96 -8.53 28.68
N PRO A 873 -21.90 -9.70 28.02
CA PRO A 873 -22.40 -9.86 26.65
C PRO A 873 -23.83 -9.33 26.49
N ALA A 874 -24.14 -8.67 25.37
CA ALA A 874 -25.49 -8.23 25.05
C ALA A 874 -26.39 -9.41 24.67
N ALA A 875 -27.70 -9.17 24.53
CA ALA A 875 -28.65 -10.22 24.15
C ALA A 875 -28.28 -10.85 22.79
N GLY A 876 -27.95 -12.15 22.79
CA GLY A 876 -27.49 -12.88 21.60
C GLY A 876 -25.99 -12.78 21.31
N GLU A 877 -25.19 -12.19 22.20
CA GLU A 877 -23.73 -12.36 22.24
C GLU A 877 -23.37 -13.49 23.22
N ASP A 878 -22.28 -14.18 22.94
CA ASP A 878 -21.69 -15.21 23.80
C ASP A 878 -20.49 -14.65 24.59
N HIS A 879 -19.87 -15.49 25.43
CA HIS A 879 -18.66 -15.08 26.17
C HIS A 879 -17.41 -14.92 25.30
N SER A 880 -17.38 -15.51 24.08
CA SER A 880 -16.25 -15.32 23.16
C SER A 880 -16.12 -13.88 22.67
N SER A 881 -17.21 -13.09 22.69
CA SER A 881 -17.17 -11.63 22.48
C SER A 881 -16.23 -10.93 23.48
N LEU A 882 -16.43 -11.18 24.78
CA LEU A 882 -15.64 -10.60 25.88
C LEU A 882 -14.17 -11.05 25.80
N TYR A 883 -13.94 -12.32 25.47
CA TYR A 883 -12.59 -12.84 25.26
C TYR A 883 -11.87 -12.17 24.08
N ARG A 884 -12.55 -11.95 22.94
CA ARG A 884 -11.95 -11.22 21.80
C ARG A 884 -11.59 -9.77 22.17
N GLN A 885 -12.45 -9.07 22.90
CA GLN A 885 -12.16 -7.71 23.39
C GLN A 885 -10.94 -7.68 24.33
N PHE A 886 -10.86 -8.66 25.24
CA PHE A 886 -9.72 -8.86 26.12
C PHE A 886 -8.40 -9.11 25.34
N VAL A 887 -8.42 -10.01 24.36
CA VAL A 887 -7.25 -10.31 23.51
C VAL A 887 -6.78 -9.07 22.76
N ARG A 888 -7.69 -8.19 22.32
CA ARG A 888 -7.35 -6.93 21.65
C ARG A 888 -6.73 -5.89 22.58
N ALA A 889 -7.26 -5.74 23.79
CA ALA A 889 -6.63 -4.89 24.81
C ALA A 889 -5.22 -5.39 25.15
N TRP A 890 -5.04 -6.71 25.33
CA TRP A 890 -3.74 -7.36 25.53
C TRP A 890 -2.80 -7.19 24.32
N ARG A 891 -3.31 -7.26 23.09
CA ARG A 891 -2.51 -6.99 21.88
C ARG A 891 -2.04 -5.53 21.84
N GLY A 892 -2.87 -4.58 22.28
CA GLY A 892 -2.46 -3.18 22.44
C GLY A 892 -1.34 -2.98 23.47
N ASP A 893 -1.36 -3.73 24.58
CA ASP A 893 -0.24 -3.76 25.53
C ASP A 893 1.03 -4.34 24.89
N LEU A 894 0.92 -5.41 24.10
CA LEU A 894 2.04 -6.04 23.40
C LEU A 894 2.66 -5.09 22.35
N GLU A 895 1.84 -4.43 21.54
CA GLU A 895 2.28 -3.42 20.56
C GLU A 895 3.05 -2.28 21.24
N ALA A 896 2.50 -1.72 22.32
CA ALA A 896 3.16 -0.67 23.11
C ALA A 896 4.48 -1.14 23.74
N ALA A 897 4.51 -2.39 24.21
CA ALA A 897 5.70 -2.98 24.82
C ALA A 897 6.81 -3.25 23.80
N ARG A 898 6.46 -3.74 22.60
CA ARG A 898 7.39 -3.95 21.48
C ARG A 898 8.03 -2.62 21.05
N LEU A 899 7.22 -1.58 20.81
CA LEU A 899 7.72 -0.24 20.47
C LEU A 899 8.60 0.36 21.59
N THR A 900 8.23 0.16 22.86
CA THR A 900 9.05 0.61 24.00
C THR A 900 10.39 -0.13 24.06
N ALA A 901 10.44 -1.42 23.74
CA ALA A 901 11.68 -2.18 23.66
C ALA A 901 12.57 -1.72 22.48
N ASP A 902 11.98 -1.42 21.33
CA ASP A 902 12.70 -0.86 20.18
C ASP A 902 13.37 0.48 20.54
N VAL A 903 12.74 1.34 21.35
CA VAL A 903 13.35 2.60 21.86
C VAL A 903 14.56 2.34 22.78
N VAL A 904 14.61 1.20 23.49
CA VAL A 904 15.79 0.81 24.29
C VAL A 904 16.94 0.36 23.38
N ALA A 905 16.64 -0.48 22.39
CA ALA A 905 17.61 -1.03 21.46
C ALA A 905 18.20 0.05 20.53
N GLY A 906 17.31 0.81 19.88
CA GLY A 906 17.56 1.45 18.60
C GLY A 906 18.47 2.68 18.56
N MET A 907 18.58 3.19 17.33
CA MET A 907 19.29 4.39 16.90
C MET A 907 18.48 5.07 15.81
N SER A 908 18.47 6.40 15.76
CA SER A 908 17.73 7.10 14.71
C SER A 908 18.52 7.13 13.39
N TYR A 909 17.84 6.84 12.29
CA TYR A 909 18.39 6.90 10.93
C TYR A 909 17.74 8.04 10.16
N ARG A 910 18.53 8.81 9.41
CA ARG A 910 18.04 9.87 8.52
C ARG A 910 18.76 9.84 7.18
N ARG A 911 17.97 9.73 6.12
CA ARG A 911 18.43 9.61 4.74
C ARG A 911 18.93 10.97 4.21
N ARG A 912 20.24 11.23 4.38
CA ARG A 912 20.95 12.47 3.99
C ARG A 912 20.30 13.75 4.56
N ALA A 913 20.46 13.96 5.87
CA ALA A 913 20.21 15.28 6.45
C ALA A 913 21.34 16.25 6.03
N GLY A 914 21.05 17.12 5.05
CA GLY A 914 21.93 18.20 4.61
C GLY A 914 23.37 17.82 4.19
N PRO A 915 24.24 18.83 3.99
CA PRO A 915 25.69 18.63 3.85
C PRO A 915 26.36 18.53 5.22
N GLY A 916 26.70 17.30 5.65
CA GLY A 916 27.62 17.07 6.77
C GLY A 916 27.02 16.44 8.03
N GLU A 917 25.71 16.22 8.10
CA GLU A 917 25.12 15.49 9.23
C GLU A 917 25.30 13.96 9.05
N PRO A 918 25.54 13.21 10.14
CA PRO A 918 25.70 11.76 10.06
C PRO A 918 24.34 11.09 9.76
N PRO A 919 24.30 10.03 8.94
CA PRO A 919 23.05 9.33 8.63
C PRO A 919 22.49 8.53 9.82
N PHE A 920 23.31 8.25 10.83
CA PHE A 920 22.92 7.59 12.07
C PHE A 920 23.17 8.52 13.26
N SER A 921 22.22 8.58 14.18
CA SER A 921 22.32 9.32 15.44
C SER A 921 21.85 8.45 16.61
N THR A 922 22.35 8.77 17.80
CA THR A 922 22.11 7.99 19.02
C THR A 922 20.85 8.45 19.72
N ILE A 923 20.05 7.50 20.22
CA ILE A 923 18.94 7.84 21.13
C ILE A 923 19.55 8.18 22.50
N PRO A 924 19.29 9.37 23.08
CA PRO A 924 19.89 9.78 24.36
C PRO A 924 19.64 8.76 25.46
N GLY A 925 20.66 8.47 26.27
CA GLY A 925 20.59 7.43 27.30
C GLY A 925 19.54 7.71 28.38
N ALA A 926 19.07 8.96 28.52
CA ALA A 926 17.91 9.30 29.35
C ALA A 926 16.59 8.73 28.77
N ARG A 927 16.36 8.84 27.44
CA ARG A 927 15.16 8.29 26.75
C ARG A 927 15.19 6.77 26.81
N LYS A 928 16.35 6.12 26.58
CA LYS A 928 16.52 4.66 26.74
C LYS A 928 16.21 4.18 28.17
N ARG A 929 16.64 4.91 29.21
CA ARG A 929 16.30 4.59 30.61
C ARG A 929 14.82 4.85 30.95
N ALA A 930 14.20 5.87 30.37
CA ALA A 930 12.76 6.13 30.52
C ALA A 930 11.91 5.00 29.90
N ALA A 931 12.32 4.46 28.76
CA ALA A 931 11.70 3.29 28.15
C ALA A 931 11.82 2.04 29.05
N LEU A 932 13.01 1.76 29.61
CA LEU A 932 13.17 0.69 30.60
C LEU A 932 12.30 0.86 31.86
N ALA A 933 12.14 2.09 32.34
CA ALA A 933 11.25 2.38 33.47
C ALA A 933 9.77 2.15 33.11
N LEU A 934 9.36 2.46 31.87
CA LEU A 934 8.01 2.17 31.38
C LEU A 934 7.77 0.66 31.30
N LEU A 935 8.73 -0.14 30.82
CA LEU A 935 8.62 -1.61 30.80
C LEU A 935 8.59 -2.23 32.19
N ASP A 936 9.38 -1.76 33.16
CA ASP A 936 9.27 -2.26 34.55
C ASP A 936 7.89 -1.97 35.15
N ALA A 937 7.32 -0.80 34.86
CA ALA A 937 6.00 -0.40 35.33
C ALA A 937 4.86 -1.19 34.66
N GLN A 938 4.83 -1.21 33.32
CA GLN A 938 3.68 -1.69 32.54
C GLN A 938 3.74 -3.17 32.14
N VAL A 939 4.94 -3.75 32.01
CA VAL A 939 5.11 -5.12 31.51
C VAL A 939 5.60 -6.07 32.60
N PHE A 940 6.70 -5.73 33.27
CA PHE A 940 7.29 -6.65 34.24
C PHE A 940 6.56 -6.62 35.59
N SER A 941 5.96 -5.51 36.02
CA SER A 941 5.14 -5.49 37.24
C SER A 941 3.80 -6.21 37.10
N ASP A 942 3.20 -6.64 38.21
CA ASP A 942 1.88 -7.27 38.25
C ASP A 942 0.71 -6.28 38.34
N ALA A 943 0.96 -5.02 38.70
CA ALA A 943 -0.10 -4.06 38.97
C ALA A 943 -1.00 -3.76 37.75
N PRO A 944 -0.47 -3.64 36.51
CA PRO A 944 -1.29 -3.51 35.30
C PRO A 944 -2.21 -4.71 35.09
N PHE A 945 -1.70 -5.93 35.30
CA PHE A 945 -2.39 -7.20 35.04
C PHE A 945 -3.20 -7.71 36.23
N SER A 946 -3.80 -6.79 36.99
CA SER A 946 -4.72 -7.13 38.08
C SER A 946 -6.13 -7.30 37.51
N ALA A 947 -6.54 -8.54 37.26
CA ALA A 947 -7.90 -8.91 36.87
C ALA A 947 -8.58 -9.71 37.98
N SER A 948 -9.87 -9.45 38.19
CA SER A 948 -10.68 -10.15 39.16
C SER A 948 -10.86 -11.62 38.78
N ALA A 949 -11.05 -12.49 39.78
CA ALA A 949 -11.40 -13.88 39.54
C ALA A 949 -12.74 -14.04 38.78
N GLU A 950 -13.59 -13.01 38.81
CA GLU A 950 -14.85 -12.98 38.07
C GLU A 950 -14.64 -12.62 36.59
N LEU A 951 -13.73 -11.71 36.25
CA LEU A 951 -13.32 -11.52 34.85
C LEU A 951 -12.63 -12.77 34.31
N LYS A 952 -11.65 -13.33 35.04
CA LYS A 952 -10.93 -14.55 34.62
C LYS A 952 -11.86 -15.74 34.32
N ARG A 953 -12.97 -15.91 35.07
CA ARG A 953 -13.98 -16.97 34.82
C ARG A 953 -14.90 -16.71 33.61
N ARG A 954 -15.00 -15.47 33.14
CA ARG A 954 -15.86 -15.06 32.01
C ARG A 954 -15.11 -14.98 30.68
N LEU A 955 -13.78 -15.11 30.70
CA LEU A 955 -12.92 -15.24 29.52
C LEU A 955 -13.04 -16.67 28.98
N ASP A 956 -14.11 -16.93 28.24
CA ASP A 956 -14.30 -18.15 27.47
C ASP A 956 -13.95 -17.86 26.01
N ALA A 957 -13.02 -18.63 25.43
CA ALA A 957 -12.71 -18.53 24.00
C ALA A 957 -13.88 -19.01 23.12
N GLY A 958 -14.82 -19.77 23.69
CA GLY A 958 -15.94 -20.42 23.00
C GLY A 958 -15.57 -21.82 22.50
N ARG A 959 -16.60 -22.58 22.10
CA ARG A 959 -16.41 -23.81 21.30
C ARG A 959 -16.51 -23.44 19.83
N GLY A 960 -15.39 -23.49 19.15
CA GLY A 960 -15.25 -22.96 17.81
C GLY A 960 -14.07 -22.02 17.79
N GLY A 961 -12.89 -22.60 17.65
CA GLY A 961 -11.82 -21.84 17.03
C GLY A 961 -12.17 -21.51 15.59
N THR A 962 -11.19 -20.89 14.97
CA THR A 962 -11.08 -20.57 13.56
C THR A 962 -11.62 -21.64 12.59
N VAL A 963 -12.02 -21.27 11.38
CA VAL A 963 -12.63 -22.16 10.37
C VAL A 963 -11.81 -23.43 10.06
N ASP A 964 -10.50 -23.43 10.35
CA ASP A 964 -9.61 -24.58 10.17
C ASP A 964 -9.57 -25.57 11.39
N ASP A 965 -10.19 -25.26 12.54
CA ASP A 965 -10.25 -26.16 13.70
C ASP A 965 -11.24 -27.31 13.45
N GLN A 966 -10.72 -28.42 12.90
CA GLN A 966 -11.50 -29.64 12.61
C GLN A 966 -12.10 -30.31 13.88
N TRP A 967 -11.67 -29.89 15.08
CA TRP A 967 -12.12 -30.41 16.37
C TRP A 967 -12.35 -29.24 17.34
N PRO A 968 -13.60 -28.90 17.72
CA PRO A 968 -13.87 -27.84 18.68
C PRO A 968 -13.55 -28.30 20.11
N GLU A 969 -12.26 -28.28 20.46
CA GLU A 969 -11.78 -28.57 21.81
C GLU A 969 -12.16 -27.46 22.82
N LEU A 970 -12.21 -27.84 24.09
CA LEU A 970 -12.37 -26.90 25.21
C LEU A 970 -11.02 -26.25 25.54
N SER A 971 -10.63 -25.26 24.74
CA SER A 971 -9.40 -24.50 24.96
C SER A 971 -9.55 -23.55 26.16
N TYR A 972 -9.24 -24.03 27.36
CA TYR A 972 -9.02 -23.16 28.52
C TYR A 972 -7.77 -22.29 28.27
N VAL A 973 -7.99 -21.03 27.93
CA VAL A 973 -6.90 -20.06 27.75
C VAL A 973 -6.51 -19.52 29.12
N SER A 974 -5.34 -19.95 29.59
CA SER A 974 -4.77 -19.50 30.84
C SER A 974 -4.40 -18.02 30.78
N TYR A 975 -5.07 -17.21 31.59
CA TYR A 975 -4.78 -15.79 31.76
C TYR A 975 -3.30 -15.55 32.07
N ASP A 976 -2.72 -16.34 32.98
CA ASP A 976 -1.35 -16.12 33.44
C ASP A 976 -0.34 -16.47 32.32
N ASP A 977 -0.66 -17.40 31.43
CA ASP A 977 0.15 -17.72 30.24
C ASP A 977 0.06 -16.63 29.16
N MET A 978 -1.10 -15.98 28.97
CA MET A 978 -1.20 -14.80 28.10
C MET A 978 -0.33 -13.65 28.61
N ILE A 979 -0.31 -13.40 29.92
CA ILE A 979 0.58 -12.40 30.51
C ILE A 979 2.04 -12.80 30.39
N LEU A 980 2.37 -14.10 30.50
CA LEU A 980 3.71 -14.60 30.23
C LEU A 980 4.13 -14.38 28.77
N ALA A 981 3.27 -14.68 27.78
CA ALA A 981 3.59 -14.55 26.37
C ALA A 981 4.01 -13.10 26.00
N LEU A 982 3.26 -12.10 26.49
CA LEU A 982 3.63 -10.69 26.31
C LEU A 982 4.97 -10.36 26.99
N ARG A 983 5.14 -10.79 28.24
CA ARG A 983 6.37 -10.58 29.01
C ARG A 983 7.60 -11.23 28.36
N ASP A 984 7.43 -12.42 27.78
CA ASP A 984 8.50 -13.20 27.19
C ASP A 984 8.89 -12.70 25.79
N ASP A 985 7.96 -12.14 25.00
CA ASP A 985 8.29 -11.42 23.75
C ASP A 985 9.19 -10.21 24.02
N VAL A 986 8.88 -9.43 25.07
CA VAL A 986 9.69 -8.27 25.48
C VAL A 986 11.07 -8.72 26.01
N LEU A 987 11.13 -9.83 26.75
CA LEU A 987 12.41 -10.42 27.15
C LEU A 987 13.19 -10.97 25.95
N ALA A 988 12.52 -11.52 24.93
CA ALA A 988 13.16 -12.00 23.72
C ALA A 988 13.89 -10.86 23.01
N ARG A 989 13.19 -9.72 22.81
CA ARG A 989 13.75 -8.52 22.19
C ARG A 989 14.90 -7.94 23.00
N LEU A 990 14.71 -7.69 24.30
CA LEU A 990 15.73 -7.03 25.13
C LEU A 990 16.98 -7.88 25.41
N LEU A 991 16.88 -9.21 25.29
CA LEU A 991 17.98 -10.15 25.56
C LEU A 991 18.53 -10.80 24.28
N ASP A 992 18.06 -10.39 23.11
CA ASP A 992 18.59 -10.83 21.82
C ASP A 992 20.06 -10.39 21.64
N PRO A 993 20.97 -11.28 21.16
CA PRO A 993 22.37 -10.93 20.97
C PRO A 993 22.63 -9.73 20.05
N ALA A 994 21.88 -9.58 18.96
CA ALA A 994 22.04 -8.47 18.03
C ALA A 994 21.51 -7.16 18.62
N THR A 995 20.42 -7.22 19.39
CA THR A 995 19.91 -6.08 20.17
C THR A 995 20.91 -5.61 21.21
N LEU A 996 21.50 -6.52 21.98
CA LEU A 996 22.51 -6.19 22.98
C LEU A 996 23.78 -5.62 22.34
N GLN A 997 24.21 -6.16 21.20
CA GLN A 997 25.31 -5.63 20.40
C GLN A 997 25.01 -4.21 19.89
N LEU A 998 23.81 -3.96 19.35
CA LEU A 998 23.37 -2.64 18.89
C LEU A 998 23.37 -1.60 20.02
N VAL A 999 22.98 -1.98 21.24
CA VAL A 999 23.05 -1.08 22.42
C VAL A 999 24.50 -0.71 22.75
N ASP A 1000 25.43 -1.67 22.76
CA ASP A 1000 26.85 -1.38 23.03
C ASP A 1000 27.52 -0.60 21.86
N ASP A 1001 27.14 -0.82 20.61
CA ASP A 1001 27.64 -0.05 19.47
C ASP A 1001 27.08 1.37 19.42
N SER A 1002 25.78 1.54 19.70
CA SER A 1002 25.16 2.84 19.94
C SER A 1002 25.89 3.61 21.06
N ALA A 1003 26.28 2.92 22.14
CA ALA A 1003 27.03 3.51 23.23
C ALA A 1003 28.47 3.93 22.89
N ARG A 1004 29.11 3.29 21.88
CA ARG A 1004 30.43 3.68 21.37
C ARG A 1004 30.38 4.90 20.45
N LEU A 1005 29.27 5.07 19.73
CA LEU A 1005 29.03 6.22 18.85
C LEU A 1005 28.55 7.46 19.63
N ALA A 1006 27.92 7.26 20.78
CA ALA A 1006 27.36 8.32 21.60
C ALA A 1006 28.42 9.24 22.23
N SER A 1007 28.08 10.52 22.36
CA SER A 1007 28.92 11.47 23.10
C SER A 1007 28.86 11.22 24.61
N ARG A 1008 29.91 11.63 25.35
CA ARG A 1008 29.91 11.54 26.83
C ARG A 1008 28.76 12.34 27.47
N ALA A 1009 28.23 13.35 26.78
CA ALA A 1009 27.12 14.17 27.26
C ALA A 1009 25.77 13.42 27.20
N GLU A 1010 25.57 12.54 26.22
CA GLU A 1010 24.35 11.73 26.05
C GLU A 1010 24.18 10.64 27.13
N LYS A 1011 25.24 10.33 27.88
CA LYS A 1011 25.28 9.30 28.94
C LYS A 1011 24.63 7.99 28.46
N PRO A 1012 25.17 7.34 27.41
CA PRO A 1012 24.53 6.21 26.75
C PRO A 1012 24.17 5.07 27.73
N LEU A 1013 23.19 4.26 27.32
CA LEU A 1013 22.89 2.96 27.94
C LEU A 1013 23.87 1.93 27.37
N THR A 1014 24.41 1.04 28.19
CA THR A 1014 25.24 -0.10 27.75
C THR A 1014 24.47 -1.41 27.87
N ALA A 1015 24.85 -2.44 27.11
CA ALA A 1015 24.30 -3.79 27.23
C ALA A 1015 24.42 -4.31 28.67
N ARG A 1016 25.56 -4.04 29.32
CA ARG A 1016 25.78 -4.32 30.74
C ARG A 1016 24.74 -3.67 31.64
N GLU A 1017 24.47 -2.38 31.46
CA GLU A 1017 23.47 -1.64 32.26
C GLU A 1017 22.04 -2.13 31.98
N LEU A 1018 21.74 -2.47 30.72
CA LEU A 1018 20.48 -3.06 30.28
C LEU A 1018 20.22 -4.41 30.96
N LEU A 1019 21.17 -5.36 30.86
CA LEU A 1019 21.11 -6.65 31.55
C LEU A 1019 20.92 -6.47 33.06
N ASP A 1020 21.67 -5.54 33.67
CA ASP A 1020 21.54 -5.19 35.09
C ASP A 1020 20.16 -4.60 35.44
N ALA A 1021 19.54 -3.83 34.53
CA ALA A 1021 18.21 -3.24 34.71
C ALA A 1021 17.09 -4.29 34.62
N VAL A 1022 17.11 -5.14 33.59
CA VAL A 1022 16.14 -6.24 33.42
C VAL A 1022 16.26 -7.22 34.60
N ALA A 1023 17.47 -7.61 34.99
CA ALA A 1023 17.70 -8.45 36.16
C ALA A 1023 17.12 -7.85 37.46
N ARG A 1024 17.30 -6.54 37.68
CA ARG A 1024 16.72 -5.85 38.84
C ARG A 1024 15.19 -5.85 38.82
N SER A 1025 14.58 -5.63 37.66
CA SER A 1025 13.13 -5.62 37.48
C SER A 1025 12.51 -7.02 37.69
N VAL A 1026 13.02 -8.04 37.00
CA VAL A 1026 12.53 -9.42 37.04
C VAL A 1026 12.68 -10.04 38.44
N TRP A 1027 13.74 -9.71 39.17
CA TRP A 1027 14.01 -10.27 40.50
C TRP A 1027 13.76 -9.30 41.66
N LYS A 1028 12.96 -8.23 41.50
CA LYS A 1028 12.79 -7.18 42.53
C LYS A 1028 12.31 -7.69 43.89
N GLU A 1029 11.49 -8.74 43.91
CA GLU A 1029 10.98 -9.39 45.12
C GLU A 1029 12.10 -9.91 46.03
N THR A 1030 13.24 -10.29 45.47
CA THR A 1030 14.38 -10.85 46.22
C THR A 1030 15.19 -9.81 47.00
N ALA A 1031 14.89 -8.51 46.85
CA ALA A 1031 15.55 -7.41 47.54
C ALA A 1031 14.71 -6.81 48.70
N GLY A 1032 15.28 -5.89 49.48
CA GLY A 1032 14.59 -5.16 50.55
C GLY A 1032 14.61 -5.84 51.93
N PRO A 1033 14.08 -5.18 52.99
CA PRO A 1033 14.23 -5.60 54.39
C PRO A 1033 13.39 -6.83 54.77
N THR A 1034 13.80 -7.53 55.83
CA THR A 1034 13.02 -8.63 56.43
C THR A 1034 11.64 -8.14 56.88
N ARG A 1035 10.59 -8.93 56.61
CA ARG A 1035 9.20 -8.61 56.95
C ARG A 1035 8.70 -9.59 58.02
N LYS A 1036 7.76 -9.15 58.87
CA LYS A 1036 7.13 -9.99 59.91
C LYS A 1036 6.23 -11.10 59.33
N ARG A 1037 5.68 -10.90 58.13
CA ARG A 1037 4.94 -11.93 57.38
C ARG A 1037 5.87 -12.53 56.31
N PRO A 1038 5.74 -13.83 56.00
CA PRO A 1038 6.42 -14.43 54.87
C PRO A 1038 6.14 -13.66 53.58
N ARG A 1039 7.15 -13.56 52.73
CA ARG A 1039 7.03 -12.98 51.38
C ARG A 1039 6.44 -14.00 50.42
N THR A 1040 5.72 -13.51 49.42
CA THR A 1040 5.14 -14.28 48.32
C THR A 1040 5.59 -13.68 47.00
N ILE A 1041 5.98 -14.54 46.06
CA ILE A 1041 6.14 -14.23 44.64
C ILE A 1041 4.91 -14.80 43.93
N SER A 1042 4.17 -13.96 43.21
CA SER A 1042 2.97 -14.36 42.46
C SER A 1042 3.31 -15.37 41.36
N VAL A 1043 2.32 -16.18 40.94
CA VAL A 1043 2.51 -17.14 39.84
C VAL A 1043 3.02 -16.47 38.55
N PRO A 1044 2.41 -15.37 38.05
CA PRO A 1044 2.94 -14.65 36.88
C PRO A 1044 4.38 -14.13 37.02
N ARG A 1045 4.84 -13.80 38.23
CA ARG A 1045 6.23 -13.35 38.47
C ARG A 1045 7.20 -14.52 38.58
N ARG A 1046 6.78 -15.66 39.11
CA ARG A 1046 7.57 -16.91 39.07
C ARG A 1046 7.81 -17.35 37.62
N MET A 1047 6.76 -17.32 36.80
CA MET A 1047 6.83 -17.62 35.36
C MET A 1047 7.78 -16.66 34.61
N LEU A 1048 7.65 -15.35 34.81
CA LEU A 1048 8.57 -14.34 34.26
C LEU A 1048 10.04 -14.58 34.69
N GLN A 1049 10.26 -14.93 35.96
CA GLN A 1049 11.59 -15.22 36.49
C GLN A 1049 12.22 -16.46 35.86
N GLU A 1050 11.42 -17.50 35.59
CA GLU A 1050 11.88 -18.68 34.87
C GLU A 1050 12.16 -18.40 33.38
N ALA A 1051 11.29 -17.66 32.70
CA ALA A 1051 11.48 -17.27 31.31
C ALA A 1051 12.77 -16.46 31.11
N TYR A 1052 12.99 -15.43 31.94
CA TYR A 1052 14.24 -14.69 32.00
C TYR A 1052 15.46 -15.59 32.27
N LEU A 1053 15.34 -16.53 33.21
CA LEU A 1053 16.43 -17.45 33.56
C LEU A 1053 16.80 -18.35 32.38
N ASN A 1054 15.81 -18.88 31.66
CA ASN A 1054 16.03 -19.70 30.45
C ASN A 1054 16.78 -18.89 29.38
N ARG A 1055 16.32 -17.67 29.08
CA ARG A 1055 16.94 -16.79 28.08
C ARG A 1055 18.37 -16.40 28.46
N MET A 1056 18.62 -16.05 29.71
CA MET A 1056 19.97 -15.72 30.18
C MET A 1056 20.92 -16.92 30.19
N ILE A 1057 20.43 -18.14 30.42
CA ILE A 1057 21.23 -19.37 30.28
C ILE A 1057 21.60 -19.59 28.81
N ALA A 1058 20.65 -19.47 27.89
CA ALA A 1058 20.93 -19.59 26.45
C ALA A 1058 21.92 -18.50 25.96
N LEU A 1059 21.77 -17.26 26.44
CA LEU A 1059 22.67 -16.15 26.11
C LEU A 1059 24.08 -16.33 26.69
N ALA A 1060 24.20 -16.92 27.88
CA ALA A 1060 25.49 -17.22 28.50
C ALA A 1060 26.21 -18.41 27.84
N TYR A 1061 25.45 -19.41 27.38
CA TYR A 1061 25.94 -20.65 26.81
C TYR A 1061 25.25 -20.94 25.45
N PRO A 1062 25.51 -20.10 24.43
CA PRO A 1062 24.91 -20.27 23.10
C PRO A 1062 25.49 -21.48 22.37
N ARG A 1063 24.91 -21.84 21.23
CA ARG A 1063 25.57 -22.77 20.31
C ARG A 1063 26.81 -22.13 19.69
N ALA A 1064 27.75 -22.95 19.20
CA ALA A 1064 29.03 -22.48 18.66
C ALA A 1064 28.88 -21.57 17.41
N ASP A 1065 27.80 -21.75 16.65
CA ASP A 1065 27.39 -20.95 15.50
C ASP A 1065 26.59 -19.68 15.88
N GLU A 1066 26.21 -19.54 17.14
CA GLU A 1066 25.40 -18.44 17.70
C GLU A 1066 26.21 -17.55 18.67
N GLU A 1067 27.52 -17.80 18.87
CA GLU A 1067 28.29 -17.13 19.94
C GLU A 1067 28.68 -15.67 19.63
N THR A 1068 28.31 -14.78 20.55
CA THR A 1068 28.77 -13.38 20.64
C THR A 1068 29.64 -13.20 21.89
N PRO A 1069 30.97 -13.45 21.84
CA PRO A 1069 31.78 -13.73 23.04
C PRO A 1069 31.71 -12.68 24.15
N LEU A 1070 31.62 -11.40 23.81
CA LEU A 1070 31.49 -10.31 24.77
C LEU A 1070 30.14 -10.36 25.50
N ILE A 1071 29.05 -10.56 24.77
CA ILE A 1071 27.69 -10.65 25.33
C ILE A 1071 27.56 -11.92 26.18
N SER A 1072 28.04 -13.07 25.69
CA SER A 1072 28.06 -14.32 26.45
C SER A 1072 28.83 -14.18 27.77
N ALA A 1073 30.00 -13.52 27.76
CA ALA A 1073 30.78 -13.24 28.97
C ALA A 1073 30.05 -12.29 29.94
N GLN A 1074 29.40 -11.23 29.43
CA GLN A 1074 28.55 -10.36 30.25
C GLN A 1074 27.40 -11.16 30.90
N ALA A 1075 26.72 -12.02 30.14
CA ALA A 1075 25.61 -12.85 30.59
C ALA A 1075 26.05 -13.86 31.67
N ARG A 1076 27.15 -14.60 31.48
CA ARG A 1076 27.75 -15.51 32.49
C ARG A 1076 27.96 -14.79 33.83
N GLY A 1077 28.64 -13.65 33.82
CA GLY A 1077 28.87 -12.85 35.03
C GLY A 1077 27.60 -12.30 35.69
N ARG A 1078 26.46 -12.24 34.97
CA ARG A 1078 25.14 -11.90 35.53
C ARG A 1078 24.37 -13.09 36.07
N LEU A 1079 24.54 -14.28 35.50
CA LEU A 1079 24.05 -15.51 36.09
C LEU A 1079 24.73 -15.80 37.45
N GLU A 1080 26.05 -15.57 37.56
CA GLU A 1080 26.79 -15.67 38.82
C GLU A 1080 26.27 -14.69 39.89
N ALA A 1081 26.14 -13.42 39.52
CA ALA A 1081 25.61 -12.38 40.41
C ALA A 1081 24.17 -12.70 40.85
N LEU A 1082 23.34 -13.22 39.94
CA LEU A 1082 22.00 -13.71 40.27
C LEU A 1082 22.04 -14.90 41.22
N ALA A 1083 22.91 -15.90 41.01
CA ALA A 1083 23.06 -17.04 41.93
C ALA A 1083 23.43 -16.58 43.35
N GLY A 1084 24.33 -15.60 43.47
CA GLY A 1084 24.65 -14.94 44.75
C GLY A 1084 23.42 -14.25 45.38
N ARG A 1085 22.65 -13.52 44.58
CA ARG A 1085 21.40 -12.85 45.01
C ARG A 1085 20.33 -13.85 45.47
N LEU A 1086 20.13 -14.97 44.77
CA LEU A 1086 19.18 -16.03 45.17
C LEU A 1086 19.62 -16.71 46.47
N LYS A 1087 20.92 -17.02 46.63
CA LYS A 1087 21.49 -17.54 47.90
C LYS A 1087 21.25 -16.59 49.09
N ALA A 1088 21.31 -15.28 48.87
CA ALA A 1088 20.97 -14.29 49.88
C ALA A 1088 19.45 -14.23 50.14
N ALA A 1089 18.64 -14.23 49.09
CA ALA A 1089 17.18 -14.17 49.17
C ALA A 1089 16.58 -15.36 49.91
N LEU A 1090 17.10 -16.57 49.73
CA LEU A 1090 16.66 -17.79 50.44
C LEU A 1090 16.85 -17.75 51.96
N LYS A 1091 17.59 -16.75 52.50
CA LYS A 1091 17.70 -16.49 53.95
C LYS A 1091 16.53 -15.67 54.52
N LEU A 1092 15.70 -15.09 53.66
CA LEU A 1092 14.51 -14.32 54.04
C LEU A 1092 13.32 -15.25 54.33
N SER A 1093 12.30 -14.74 55.01
CA SER A 1093 11.04 -15.47 55.21
C SER A 1093 10.18 -15.42 53.94
N TRP A 1094 9.84 -16.61 53.43
CA TRP A 1094 9.01 -16.84 52.25
C TRP A 1094 7.90 -17.83 52.56
N ASP A 1095 6.80 -17.78 51.81
CA ASP A 1095 5.88 -18.91 51.73
C ASP A 1095 6.54 -20.14 51.06
N ARG A 1096 5.83 -21.27 51.08
CA ARG A 1096 6.33 -22.55 50.59
C ARG A 1096 6.73 -22.46 49.11
N ASP A 1097 5.77 -22.11 48.26
CA ASP A 1097 5.94 -22.09 46.82
C ASP A 1097 7.05 -21.14 46.35
N SER A 1098 7.14 -19.93 46.94
CA SER A 1098 8.19 -18.98 46.58
C SER A 1098 9.57 -19.47 47.01
N ARG A 1099 9.66 -20.17 48.15
CA ARG A 1099 10.90 -20.79 48.59
C ARG A 1099 11.32 -21.94 47.68
N GLU A 1100 10.37 -22.79 47.28
CA GLU A 1100 10.61 -23.90 46.34
C GLU A 1100 11.07 -23.36 44.97
N HIS A 1101 10.39 -22.35 44.42
CA HIS A 1101 10.76 -21.66 43.17
C HIS A 1101 12.17 -21.04 43.20
N LEU A 1102 12.50 -20.29 44.27
CA LEU A 1102 13.83 -19.69 44.41
C LEU A 1102 14.93 -20.75 44.55
N GLY A 1103 14.61 -21.88 45.21
CA GLY A 1103 15.50 -23.04 45.31
C GLY A 1103 15.73 -23.74 43.97
N GLN A 1104 14.66 -23.99 43.21
CA GLN A 1104 14.72 -24.57 41.86
C GLN A 1104 15.49 -23.67 40.89
N SER A 1105 15.22 -22.36 40.90
CA SER A 1105 15.94 -21.35 40.10
C SER A 1105 17.45 -21.38 40.38
N LEU A 1106 17.84 -21.46 41.66
CA LEU A 1106 19.26 -21.57 42.05
C LEU A 1106 19.88 -22.91 41.62
N ALA A 1107 19.16 -24.03 41.76
CA ALA A 1107 19.64 -25.34 41.33
C ALA A 1107 19.83 -25.42 39.80
N LYS A 1108 18.92 -24.78 39.04
CA LYS A 1108 18.97 -24.66 37.58
C LYS A 1108 20.20 -23.86 37.11
N LEU A 1109 20.52 -22.74 37.78
CA LEU A 1109 21.78 -22.01 37.57
C LEU A 1109 23.02 -22.87 37.82
N SER A 1110 23.06 -23.61 38.95
CA SER A 1110 24.19 -24.48 39.27
C SER A 1110 24.36 -25.63 38.27
N ARG A 1111 23.27 -26.23 37.79
CA ARG A 1111 23.32 -27.27 36.74
C ARG A 1111 23.78 -26.71 35.39
N ALA A 1112 23.33 -25.50 35.02
CA ALA A 1112 23.79 -24.85 33.77
C ALA A 1112 25.30 -24.62 33.80
N ALA A 1113 25.85 -24.06 34.88
CA ALA A 1113 27.29 -23.89 35.03
C ALA A 1113 28.05 -25.23 34.88
N GLN A 1114 27.57 -26.30 35.53
CA GLN A 1114 28.19 -27.63 35.47
C GLN A 1114 28.08 -28.34 34.11
N TYR A 1115 27.09 -28.01 33.28
CA TYR A 1115 26.88 -28.68 32.00
C TYR A 1115 27.64 -28.01 30.84
N TYR A 1116 28.04 -26.75 31.03
CA TYR A 1116 28.74 -25.94 30.03
C TYR A 1116 30.13 -25.46 30.47
N GLU A 1117 30.63 -25.91 31.63
CA GLU A 1117 32.08 -25.91 31.92
C GLU A 1117 32.75 -27.04 31.12
N PRO A 1118 33.89 -26.77 30.44
CA PRO A 1118 34.59 -27.74 29.58
C PRO A 1118 35.43 -28.78 30.35
#